data_AF-A0A8B6HCX0-F1
#
_entry.id   AF-A0A8B6HCX0-F1
#
_cell.length_a   1.000
_cell.length_b   1.000
_cell.length_c   1.000
_cell.angle_alpha   90.00
_cell.angle_beta   90.00
_cell.angle_gamma   90.00
#
_symmetry.space_group_name_H-M   'P 1'
#
loop_
_entity.id
_entity.type
_entity.pdbx_description
1 polymer ?
#
loop_
_entity_poly.entity_id
_entity_poly.type
_entity_poly.pdbx_seq_one_letter_code
_entity_poly.pdbx_strand_id
1 'polypeptide(L)'
;MAENLNTPSHFLSVKPPVPIIMTGQKEKIDLLPPSAFQDIGKDDAWKELARATTDVMNLKLENQKLRDEQNKPIFVPTPVAKSPREECRYNAKEDRKYIDELITKQASEIAELRNEIRQLKCVHKEEITEIERQTTASERKNIQTIAILEADLKSREDRYDSQVDRLSSEHQREVETLYNQIRTLEDQLSSVSTRSKDRIRQLESELEKEREEALENASRLQLEIKTLTNNIENQNKQIMQLKNYIGDTEKGPKPAEVWRKEKETLENKLEILEVDKENIQSNLQLLNIRFSSLNEILRTQEAEVSRVSQDKSDKNKQESLLLTRWREKVFALMVQQKSAAIIRHKDEQNWKGKVGDLESRLVSANNQMNVLSHAMSDKQAQLDMEVNNNKKLQHEVIQAQQMALLLDDRLTENRQSAEQLQQFCKSVCGKLEESYSVLNTVFSTMKTYGQRISFASGRVEMLQGLFARKKAMSQLHREDKTEPLLQLTDIQDDSSILRRELERVTEERDRVVTQLKQDSETWTERHTAATVQMIEEQKTIIEQEFAEQLADLDRQLNDAKREHTKAVVSLRQLERQTTREKERATEHLNTVEQHYTRQIEGLQQRLQMVESERNLMMATLRQEGLIGRVKNARGEPVQFDESSESQEPEISQPRKPELSPPVKDEPITSVLEDLKSLTSAVMKDDLSSSDEDDD
;
A
#
# COMPACT_ATOMS: atom_id res chain seq x y z
N MET A 1 26.59 0.84 28.59
CA MET A 1 26.17 2.25 28.73
C MET A 1 25.08 2.48 27.71
N ALA A 2 23.82 2.67 28.14
CA ALA A 2 22.68 3.02 27.26
C ALA A 2 21.43 3.36 28.11
N GLU A 3 21.58 4.19 29.15
CA GLU A 3 20.42 4.82 29.78
C GLU A 3 20.05 6.05 28.94
N ASN A 4 18.92 6.01 28.24
CA ASN A 4 18.11 7.16 27.81
C ASN A 4 16.95 6.69 26.91
N LEU A 5 15.79 6.42 27.51
CA LEU A 5 14.51 6.36 26.80
C LEU A 5 13.53 7.30 27.51
N ASN A 6 13.17 8.39 26.83
CA ASN A 6 12.19 9.35 27.34
C ASN A 6 10.80 8.70 27.36
N THR A 7 10.07 8.82 28.46
CA THR A 7 8.69 8.33 28.60
C THR A 7 7.68 9.48 28.53
N PRO A 8 6.83 9.57 27.49
CA PRO A 8 5.77 10.58 27.42
C PRO A 8 4.59 10.23 28.34
N SER A 9 4.68 10.65 29.61
CA SER A 9 3.69 10.34 30.66
C SER A 9 2.47 11.27 30.64
N HIS A 10 1.70 11.27 29.55
CA HIS A 10 0.44 12.02 29.42
C HIS A 10 -0.64 11.20 28.70
N PHE A 11 -1.52 10.51 29.45
CA PHE A 11 -2.96 10.30 29.15
C PHE A 11 -3.69 9.40 30.19
N LEU A 12 -3.53 9.66 31.49
CA LEU A 12 -4.35 9.03 32.54
C LEU A 12 -4.86 10.04 33.57
N SER A 13 -6.09 10.53 33.35
CA SER A 13 -6.86 11.24 34.38
C SER A 13 -8.35 11.01 34.17
N VAL A 14 -8.81 9.79 34.48
CA VAL A 14 -10.23 9.45 34.57
C VAL A 14 -10.61 9.42 36.04
N LYS A 15 -11.49 10.33 36.45
CA LYS A 15 -12.21 10.27 37.74
C LYS A 15 -13.71 10.41 37.47
N PRO A 16 -14.57 9.51 38.01
CA PRO A 16 -16.01 9.59 37.82
C PRO A 16 -16.67 10.55 38.83
N PRO A 17 -17.78 11.22 38.46
CA PRO A 17 -18.67 11.88 39.41
C PRO A 17 -19.78 10.93 39.89
N VAL A 18 -20.22 11.13 41.13
CA VAL A 18 -21.38 10.48 41.77
C VAL A 18 -22.57 11.48 41.74
N PRO A 19 -23.85 11.05 41.65
CA PRO A 19 -24.94 11.91 41.16
C PRO A 19 -25.82 12.59 42.24
N ILE A 20 -26.78 13.42 41.77
CA ILE A 20 -27.91 14.06 42.50
C ILE A 20 -27.42 15.20 43.43
N ILE A 21 -27.88 16.47 43.37
CA ILE A 21 -29.24 17.04 43.52
C ILE A 21 -29.38 18.35 42.72
N MET A 22 -30.59 18.66 42.22
CA MET A 22 -30.93 19.99 41.67
C MET A 22 -31.79 20.81 42.64
N THR A 23 -31.46 22.08 42.85
CA THR A 23 -32.38 23.19 43.17
C THR A 23 -31.70 24.54 42.87
N GLY A 24 -32.48 25.61 42.62
CA GLY A 24 -31.98 26.99 42.73
C GLY A 24 -31.61 27.73 41.43
N GLN A 25 -32.65 28.15 40.70
CA GLN A 25 -32.76 29.41 39.93
C GLN A 25 -31.49 30.20 39.55
N LYS A 26 -31.32 30.47 38.25
CA LYS A 26 -30.73 31.74 37.75
C LYS A 26 -31.52 32.31 36.58
N GLU A 27 -31.50 33.62 36.48
CA GLU A 27 -32.27 34.41 35.51
C GLU A 27 -31.65 34.36 34.11
N LYS A 28 -32.51 34.53 33.10
CA LYS A 28 -32.15 34.50 31.68
C LYS A 28 -31.84 35.93 31.23
N ILE A 29 -30.60 36.18 30.78
CA ILE A 29 -30.26 37.37 30.00
C ILE A 29 -29.86 36.87 28.61
N ASP A 30 -30.79 36.93 27.67
CA ASP A 30 -30.55 36.52 26.29
C ASP A 30 -29.87 37.64 25.51
N LEU A 31 -28.60 37.44 25.13
CA LEU A 31 -27.88 38.27 24.17
C LEU A 31 -27.96 37.63 22.78
N LEU A 32 -28.45 38.38 21.80
CA LEU A 32 -28.61 37.91 20.42
C LEU A 32 -27.26 37.86 19.68
N PRO A 33 -27.00 36.84 18.83
CA PRO A 33 -25.76 36.72 18.08
C PRO A 33 -25.73 37.65 16.84
N PRO A 34 -24.54 38.04 16.33
CA PRO A 34 -24.42 39.03 15.25
C PRO A 34 -24.96 38.62 13.86
N SER A 35 -25.37 37.37 13.65
CA SER A 35 -25.73 36.82 12.33
C SER A 35 -27.09 37.27 11.77
N ALA A 36 -27.75 38.26 12.38
CA ALA A 36 -29.04 38.79 11.93
C ALA A 36 -28.93 39.86 10.81
N PHE A 37 -27.72 40.16 10.34
CA PHE A 37 -27.45 41.22 9.36
C PHE A 37 -26.94 40.67 8.03
N GLN A 38 -27.84 40.15 7.18
CA GLN A 38 -27.49 39.93 5.77
C GLN A 38 -28.69 40.12 4.82
N ASP A 39 -28.55 41.10 3.93
CA ASP A 39 -29.28 41.36 2.67
C ASP A 39 -30.76 40.93 2.56
N ILE A 40 -31.64 41.62 3.29
CA ILE A 40 -32.98 41.92 2.76
C ILE A 40 -32.80 42.91 1.61
N GLY A 41 -33.30 42.56 0.42
CA GLY A 41 -33.16 43.38 -0.78
C GLY A 41 -33.66 44.82 -0.58
N LYS A 42 -32.85 45.80 -0.99
CA LYS A 42 -33.11 47.25 -0.83
C LYS A 42 -34.38 47.77 -1.51
N ASP A 43 -35.10 46.92 -2.23
CA ASP A 43 -36.35 47.26 -2.92
C ASP A 43 -37.58 46.83 -2.11
N ASP A 44 -37.50 45.71 -1.38
CA ASP A 44 -38.65 45.13 -0.66
C ASP A 44 -38.86 45.76 0.71
N ALA A 45 -37.79 46.12 1.43
CA ALA A 45 -37.89 46.89 2.67
C ALA A 45 -38.59 48.25 2.48
N TRP A 46 -38.49 48.86 1.29
CA TRP A 46 -39.20 50.10 0.95
C TRP A 46 -40.63 49.85 0.48
N LYS A 47 -40.94 48.69 -0.12
CA LYS A 47 -42.33 48.27 -0.40
C LYS A 47 -43.08 47.95 0.89
N GLU A 48 -42.45 47.25 1.83
CA GLU A 48 -42.95 47.02 3.19
C GLU A 48 -43.25 48.34 3.90
N LEU A 49 -42.28 49.26 3.91
CA LEU A 49 -42.46 50.60 4.50
C LEU A 49 -43.54 51.42 3.79
N ALA A 50 -43.69 51.32 2.47
CA ALA A 50 -44.74 52.00 1.71
C ALA A 50 -46.13 51.42 1.99
N ARG A 51 -46.27 50.09 2.11
CA ARG A 51 -47.52 49.43 2.56
C ARG A 51 -47.87 49.92 3.96
N ALA A 52 -46.97 49.76 4.94
CA ALA A 52 -47.18 50.20 6.31
C ALA A 52 -47.50 51.71 6.43
N THR A 53 -46.89 52.55 5.59
CA THR A 53 -47.22 54.00 5.53
C THR A 53 -48.62 54.23 4.97
N THR A 54 -49.04 53.47 3.96
CA THR A 54 -50.39 53.51 3.39
C THR A 54 -51.43 53.02 4.40
N ASP A 55 -51.14 51.94 5.12
CA ASP A 55 -52.02 51.39 6.16
C ASP A 55 -52.14 52.34 7.35
N VAL A 56 -51.05 52.96 7.79
CA VAL A 56 -51.09 54.04 8.80
C VAL A 56 -51.87 55.27 8.30
N MET A 57 -51.87 55.56 6.99
CA MET A 57 -52.67 56.64 6.41
C MET A 57 -54.16 56.28 6.33
N ASN A 58 -54.49 55.03 6.00
CA ASN A 58 -55.84 54.48 6.02
C ASN A 58 -56.40 54.46 7.47
N LEU A 59 -55.65 53.93 8.42
CA LEU A 59 -56.00 53.92 9.85
C LEU A 59 -56.13 55.34 10.43
N LYS A 60 -55.41 56.33 9.89
CA LYS A 60 -55.62 57.75 10.22
C LYS A 60 -56.90 58.31 9.63
N LEU A 61 -57.25 57.98 8.38
CA LEU A 61 -58.54 58.34 7.77
C LEU A 61 -59.72 57.69 8.49
N GLU A 62 -59.56 56.46 8.98
CA GLU A 62 -60.54 55.75 9.77
C GLU A 62 -60.68 56.33 11.19
N ASN A 63 -59.57 56.64 11.86
CA ASN A 63 -59.59 57.40 13.13
C ASN A 63 -60.17 58.82 12.95
N GLN A 64 -59.99 59.45 11.79
CA GLN A 64 -60.61 60.72 11.46
C GLN A 64 -62.14 60.56 11.37
N LYS A 65 -62.64 59.56 10.61
CA LYS A 65 -64.07 59.22 10.57
C LYS A 65 -64.66 58.92 11.96
N LEU A 66 -64.00 58.08 12.74
CA LEU A 66 -64.46 57.71 14.09
C LEU A 66 -64.51 58.93 15.03
N ARG A 67 -63.59 59.90 14.87
CA ARG A 67 -63.64 61.19 15.57
C ARG A 67 -64.79 62.07 15.08
N ASP A 68 -65.02 62.16 13.77
CA ASP A 68 -66.10 62.94 13.19
C ASP A 68 -67.49 62.35 13.54
N GLU A 69 -67.59 61.02 13.74
CA GLU A 69 -68.79 60.35 14.25
C GLU A 69 -68.99 60.55 15.76
N GLN A 70 -67.92 60.55 16.56
CA GLN A 70 -67.99 60.88 17.99
C GLN A 70 -68.28 62.36 18.27
N ASN A 71 -68.02 63.27 17.32
CA ASN A 71 -68.18 64.72 17.52
C ASN A 71 -69.60 65.25 17.19
N LYS A 72 -70.61 64.37 17.18
CA LYS A 72 -72.03 64.78 17.15
C LYS A 72 -72.46 65.24 18.55
N PRO A 73 -73.08 66.43 18.71
CA PRO A 73 -73.42 66.95 20.03
C PRO A 73 -74.53 66.12 20.70
N ILE A 74 -74.25 65.60 21.89
CA ILE A 74 -75.25 64.99 22.76
C ILE A 74 -76.17 66.10 23.30
N PHE A 75 -77.39 66.18 22.75
CA PHE A 75 -78.40 67.12 23.20
C PHE A 75 -79.04 66.64 24.51
N VAL A 76 -78.94 67.46 25.57
CA VAL A 76 -79.51 67.17 26.89
C VAL A 76 -80.72 68.07 27.15
N PRO A 77 -81.96 67.55 27.13
CA PRO A 77 -83.14 68.28 27.57
C PRO A 77 -83.42 68.04 29.07
N THR A 78 -83.22 69.07 29.90
CA THR A 78 -83.73 69.12 31.27
C THR A 78 -85.24 69.40 31.33
N PRO A 79 -85.94 69.04 32.42
CA PRO A 79 -87.41 68.97 32.43
C PRO A 79 -88.11 70.29 32.79
N VAL A 80 -89.17 70.64 32.06
CA VAL A 80 -90.21 71.61 32.46
C VAL A 80 -91.58 71.07 32.04
N ALA A 81 -92.60 71.21 32.88
CA ALA A 81 -93.92 70.62 32.68
C ALA A 81 -94.97 71.58 32.08
N LYS A 82 -95.95 71.03 31.33
CA LYS A 82 -97.39 71.22 31.58
C LYS A 82 -98.32 70.32 30.75
N SER A 83 -99.45 70.00 31.38
CA SER A 83 -100.71 69.42 30.84
C SER A 83 -101.40 70.41 29.86
N PRO A 84 -102.41 70.04 29.01
CA PRO A 84 -103.29 68.87 29.17
C PRO A 84 -103.79 68.10 27.91
N ARG A 85 -104.38 66.92 28.18
CA ARG A 85 -105.46 66.22 27.45
C ARG A 85 -105.44 66.20 25.91
N GLU A 86 -105.15 65.02 25.37
CA GLU A 86 -105.90 64.43 24.24
C GLU A 86 -106.16 62.93 24.52
N GLU A 87 -107.39 62.46 24.35
CA GLU A 87 -107.84 61.10 24.71
C GLU A 87 -107.78 60.15 23.51
N CYS A 88 -106.58 59.68 23.17
CA CYS A 88 -106.36 58.76 22.05
C CYS A 88 -106.63 57.28 22.41
N ARG A 89 -107.23 56.54 21.47
CA ARG A 89 -107.67 55.15 21.64
C ARG A 89 -106.52 54.14 21.65
N TYR A 90 -106.66 53.08 22.44
CA TYR A 90 -105.82 51.87 22.36
C TYR A 90 -105.95 51.19 20.98
N ASN A 91 -104.85 51.15 20.22
CA ASN A 91 -104.78 50.52 18.88
C ASN A 91 -103.97 49.21 18.90
N ALA A 92 -104.56 48.14 19.48
CA ALA A 92 -103.94 46.82 19.69
C ALA A 92 -103.61 45.98 18.41
N LYS A 93 -103.36 46.66 17.28
CA LYS A 93 -102.84 46.15 16.01
C LYS A 93 -101.43 46.65 15.71
N GLU A 94 -101.05 47.83 16.20
CA GLU A 94 -99.75 48.46 15.90
C GLU A 94 -98.66 47.90 16.83
N ASP A 95 -98.94 47.85 18.15
CA ASP A 95 -98.14 47.09 19.13
C ASP A 95 -97.91 45.63 18.69
N ARG A 96 -98.93 45.05 18.05
CA ARG A 96 -98.93 43.65 17.61
C ARG A 96 -97.95 43.40 16.46
N LYS A 97 -97.83 44.35 15.52
CA LYS A 97 -96.78 44.31 14.49
C LYS A 97 -95.41 44.50 15.10
N TYR A 98 -95.25 45.48 16.00
CA TYR A 98 -93.98 45.74 16.67
C TYR A 98 -93.45 44.53 17.46
N ILE A 99 -94.33 43.82 18.17
CA ILE A 99 -93.98 42.57 18.88
C ILE A 99 -93.59 41.46 17.90
N ASP A 100 -94.37 41.22 16.84
CA ASP A 100 -94.03 40.20 15.84
C ASP A 100 -92.71 40.53 15.12
N GLU A 101 -92.48 41.79 14.74
CA GLU A 101 -91.22 42.26 14.17
C GLU A 101 -90.03 42.05 15.13
N LEU A 102 -90.18 42.40 16.40
CA LEU A 102 -89.12 42.26 17.41
C LEU A 102 -88.77 40.78 17.66
N ILE A 103 -89.78 39.90 17.69
CA ILE A 103 -89.58 38.45 17.77
C ILE A 103 -88.87 37.93 16.51
N THR A 104 -89.22 38.41 15.31
CA THR A 104 -88.49 38.00 14.09
C THR A 104 -87.04 38.50 14.05
N LYS A 105 -86.76 39.70 14.56
CA LYS A 105 -85.40 40.27 14.63
C LYS A 105 -84.52 39.51 15.63
N GLN A 106 -85.04 39.16 16.80
CA GLN A 106 -84.31 38.27 17.72
C GLN A 106 -84.15 36.84 17.17
N ALA A 107 -85.14 36.32 16.43
CA ALA A 107 -85.02 35.02 15.79
C ALA A 107 -83.97 35.01 14.66
N SER A 108 -83.84 36.10 13.88
CA SER A 108 -82.78 36.22 12.87
C SER A 108 -81.41 36.42 13.51
N GLU A 109 -81.26 37.28 14.52
CA GLU A 109 -79.97 37.44 15.23
C GLU A 109 -79.50 36.12 15.88
N ILE A 110 -80.42 35.35 16.50
CA ILE A 110 -80.11 34.02 17.03
C ILE A 110 -79.69 33.05 15.91
N ALA A 111 -80.32 33.10 14.74
CA ALA A 111 -79.95 32.25 13.60
C ALA A 111 -78.61 32.65 12.97
N GLU A 112 -78.35 33.95 12.86
CA GLU A 112 -77.12 34.55 12.35
C GLU A 112 -75.93 34.20 13.26
N LEU A 113 -76.04 34.45 14.57
CA LEU A 113 -75.00 34.08 15.55
C LEU A 113 -74.73 32.57 15.58
N ARG A 114 -75.77 31.73 15.49
CA ARG A 114 -75.61 30.26 15.38
C ARG A 114 -74.92 29.84 14.09
N ASN A 115 -75.16 30.54 12.99
CA ASN A 115 -74.49 30.29 11.72
C ASN A 115 -73.03 30.79 11.73
N GLU A 116 -72.75 31.95 12.31
CA GLU A 116 -71.41 32.52 12.49
C GLU A 116 -70.53 31.58 13.36
N ILE A 117 -71.05 31.09 14.48
CA ILE A 117 -70.39 30.07 15.32
C ILE A 117 -70.13 28.77 14.54
N ARG A 118 -71.05 28.36 13.65
CA ARG A 118 -70.86 27.17 12.80
C ARG A 118 -69.77 27.39 11.75
N GLN A 119 -69.76 28.56 11.09
CA GLN A 119 -68.78 28.92 10.07
C GLN A 119 -67.38 29.05 10.68
N LEU A 120 -67.23 29.75 11.80
CA LEU A 120 -65.96 29.86 12.52
C LEU A 120 -65.45 28.50 13.02
N LYS A 121 -66.33 27.58 13.46
CA LYS A 121 -65.94 26.20 13.79
C LYS A 121 -65.45 25.40 12.57
N CYS A 122 -65.96 25.70 11.37
CA CYS A 122 -65.52 25.07 10.13
C CYS A 122 -64.12 25.58 9.73
N VAL A 123 -63.97 26.90 9.60
CA VAL A 123 -62.71 27.58 9.28
C VAL A 123 -61.60 27.23 10.28
N HIS A 124 -61.90 27.27 11.59
CA HIS A 124 -60.96 26.88 12.63
C HIS A 124 -60.44 25.45 12.45
N LYS A 125 -61.32 24.49 12.16
CA LYS A 125 -60.96 23.09 11.94
C LYS A 125 -60.14 22.91 10.67
N GLU A 126 -60.52 23.59 9.60
CA GLU A 126 -59.78 23.59 8.33
C GLU A 126 -58.34 24.13 8.54
N GLU A 127 -58.20 25.26 9.24
CA GLU A 127 -56.90 25.88 9.54
C GLU A 127 -56.00 25.00 10.43
N ILE A 128 -56.56 24.34 11.47
CA ILE A 128 -55.82 23.30 12.22
C ILE A 128 -55.30 22.22 11.25
N THR A 129 -56.20 21.61 10.47
CA THR A 129 -55.81 20.46 9.62
C THR A 129 -54.79 20.83 8.55
N GLU A 130 -54.79 22.08 8.07
CA GLU A 130 -53.78 22.58 7.13
C GLU A 130 -52.43 22.82 7.82
N ILE A 131 -52.41 23.38 9.04
CA ILE A 131 -51.18 23.53 9.84
C ILE A 131 -50.59 22.15 10.19
N GLU A 132 -51.41 21.18 10.60
CA GLU A 132 -51.00 19.79 10.85
C GLU A 132 -50.44 19.12 9.57
N ARG A 133 -51.12 19.32 8.43
CA ARG A 133 -50.68 18.77 7.13
C ARG A 133 -49.36 19.37 6.67
N GLN A 134 -49.16 20.69 6.84
CA GLN A 134 -47.88 21.35 6.53
C GLN A 134 -46.77 20.88 7.47
N THR A 135 -47.05 20.80 8.78
CA THR A 135 -46.09 20.35 9.80
C THR A 135 -45.64 18.92 9.51
N THR A 136 -46.57 17.98 9.37
CA THR A 136 -46.25 16.56 9.06
C THR A 136 -45.57 16.39 7.70
N ALA A 137 -45.88 17.23 6.70
CA ALA A 137 -45.16 17.23 5.42
C ALA A 137 -43.72 17.75 5.54
N SER A 138 -43.44 18.70 6.44
CA SER A 138 -42.08 19.17 6.72
C SER A 138 -41.29 18.15 7.54
N GLU A 139 -41.90 17.57 8.59
CA GLU A 139 -41.29 16.52 9.40
C GLU A 139 -40.88 15.31 8.55
N ARG A 140 -41.74 14.85 7.63
CA ARG A 140 -41.42 13.74 6.71
C ARG A 140 -40.21 14.04 5.84
N LYS A 141 -40.07 15.26 5.32
CA LYS A 141 -38.90 15.68 4.54
C LYS A 141 -37.64 15.67 5.40
N ASN A 142 -37.70 16.27 6.58
CA ASN A 142 -36.55 16.35 7.48
C ASN A 142 -36.09 14.96 7.94
N ILE A 143 -37.03 14.08 8.32
CA ILE A 143 -36.76 12.66 8.65
C ILE A 143 -36.14 11.93 7.45
N GLN A 144 -36.65 12.12 6.24
CA GLN A 144 -36.08 11.51 5.04
C GLN A 144 -34.65 11.99 4.78
N THR A 145 -34.36 13.29 4.94
CA THR A 145 -32.99 13.81 4.79
C THR A 145 -32.04 13.35 5.89
N ILE A 146 -32.51 13.16 7.12
CA ILE A 146 -31.74 12.57 8.22
C ILE A 146 -31.40 11.11 7.88
N ALA A 147 -32.41 10.30 7.54
CA ALA A 147 -32.21 8.88 7.21
C ALA A 147 -31.27 8.66 6.01
N ILE A 148 -31.32 9.54 5.00
CA ILE A 148 -30.36 9.51 3.89
C ILE A 148 -28.93 9.79 4.41
N LEU A 149 -28.74 10.84 5.21
CA LEU A 149 -27.42 11.21 5.75
C LEU A 149 -26.87 10.16 6.75
N GLU A 150 -27.73 9.49 7.51
CA GLU A 150 -27.37 8.36 8.38
C GLU A 150 -26.91 7.16 7.56
N ALA A 151 -27.65 6.78 6.51
CA ALA A 151 -27.24 5.71 5.60
C ALA A 151 -25.93 6.04 4.86
N ASP A 152 -25.74 7.31 4.50
CA ASP A 152 -24.54 7.83 3.82
C ASP A 152 -23.32 7.87 4.76
N LEU A 153 -23.52 8.14 6.06
CA LEU A 153 -22.50 7.96 7.11
C LEU A 153 -22.15 6.49 7.32
N LYS A 154 -23.15 5.63 7.54
CA LYS A 154 -22.90 4.20 7.79
C LYS A 154 -22.19 3.55 6.60
N SER A 155 -22.59 3.89 5.38
CA SER A 155 -21.91 3.47 4.15
C SER A 155 -20.47 3.99 4.04
N ARG A 156 -20.11 5.11 4.69
CA ARG A 156 -18.71 5.57 4.77
C ARG A 156 -17.93 4.78 5.83
N GLU A 157 -18.52 4.54 6.99
CA GLU A 157 -17.94 3.74 8.07
C GLU A 157 -17.64 2.31 7.61
N ASP A 158 -18.62 1.62 7.01
CA ASP A 158 -18.45 0.25 6.50
C ASP A 158 -17.35 0.14 5.42
N ARG A 159 -17.12 1.22 4.65
CA ARG A 159 -16.01 1.30 3.68
C ARG A 159 -14.66 1.53 4.34
N TYR A 160 -14.59 2.33 5.41
CA TYR A 160 -13.35 2.51 6.17
C TYR A 160 -12.98 1.23 6.94
N ASP A 161 -13.96 0.57 7.57
CA ASP A 161 -13.76 -0.73 8.24
C ASP A 161 -13.25 -1.77 7.22
N SER A 162 -13.89 -1.88 6.06
CA SER A 162 -13.46 -2.75 4.95
C SER A 162 -12.05 -2.42 4.40
N GLN A 163 -11.61 -1.16 4.52
CA GLN A 163 -10.26 -0.73 4.10
C GLN A 163 -9.23 -1.06 5.18
N VAL A 164 -9.56 -0.89 6.46
CA VAL A 164 -8.72 -1.27 7.60
C VAL A 164 -8.53 -2.79 7.63
N ASP A 165 -9.58 -3.59 7.46
CA ASP A 165 -9.48 -5.06 7.38
C ASP A 165 -8.60 -5.51 6.21
N ARG A 166 -8.70 -4.84 5.06
CA ARG A 166 -7.86 -5.13 3.88
C ARG A 166 -6.39 -4.80 4.14
N LEU A 167 -6.09 -3.57 4.57
CA LEU A 167 -4.72 -3.14 4.85
C LEU A 167 -4.09 -3.98 5.98
N SER A 168 -4.87 -4.36 6.99
CA SER A 168 -4.41 -5.27 8.05
C SER A 168 -4.11 -6.67 7.50
N SER A 169 -4.94 -7.18 6.58
CA SER A 169 -4.71 -8.47 5.92
C SER A 169 -3.53 -8.46 4.95
N GLU A 170 -3.29 -7.33 4.29
CA GLU A 170 -2.14 -7.12 3.39
C GLU A 170 -0.85 -7.02 4.20
N HIS A 171 -0.82 -6.17 5.24
CA HIS A 171 0.31 -6.08 6.16
C HIS A 171 0.62 -7.41 6.87
N GLN A 172 -0.39 -8.16 7.32
CA GLN A 172 -0.20 -9.49 7.92
C GLN A 172 0.46 -10.46 6.93
N ARG A 173 0.07 -10.45 5.64
CA ARG A 173 0.73 -11.24 4.59
C ARG A 173 2.16 -10.77 4.35
N GLU A 174 2.41 -9.47 4.31
CA GLU A 174 3.76 -8.92 4.15
C GLU A 174 4.67 -9.38 5.30
N VAL A 175 4.22 -9.24 6.56
CA VAL A 175 4.91 -9.74 7.75
C VAL A 175 5.16 -11.24 7.67
N GLU A 176 4.18 -12.04 7.23
CA GLU A 176 4.36 -13.48 7.02
C GLU A 176 5.38 -13.79 5.90
N THR A 177 5.37 -13.05 4.78
CA THR A 177 6.36 -13.24 3.72
C THR A 177 7.77 -12.84 4.15
N LEU A 178 7.93 -11.73 4.87
CA LEU A 178 9.20 -11.28 5.44
C LEU A 178 9.72 -12.26 6.50
N TYR A 179 8.85 -12.77 7.37
CA TYR A 179 9.21 -13.77 8.37
C TYR A 179 9.67 -15.09 7.71
N ASN A 180 8.97 -15.52 6.64
CA ASN A 180 9.40 -16.68 5.85
C ASN A 180 10.72 -16.41 5.10
N GLN A 181 10.93 -15.21 4.55
CA GLN A 181 12.21 -14.83 3.92
C GLN A 181 13.37 -14.87 4.93
N ILE A 182 13.21 -14.21 6.10
CA ILE A 182 14.18 -14.24 7.20
C ILE A 182 14.51 -15.67 7.56
N ARG A 183 13.49 -16.52 7.79
CA ARG A 183 13.69 -17.94 8.09
C ARG A 183 14.46 -18.69 7.00
N THR A 184 14.16 -18.47 5.73
CA THR A 184 14.94 -19.10 4.63
C THR A 184 16.38 -18.61 4.56
N LEU A 185 16.65 -17.35 4.94
CA LEU A 185 18.00 -16.80 5.04
C LEU A 185 18.75 -17.36 6.26
N GLU A 186 18.07 -17.57 7.40
CA GLU A 186 18.61 -18.26 8.58
C GLU A 186 18.95 -19.72 8.26
N ASP A 187 18.04 -20.45 7.60
CA ASP A 187 18.25 -21.82 7.14
C ASP A 187 19.44 -21.89 6.16
N GLN A 188 19.52 -20.99 5.18
CA GLN A 188 20.66 -20.88 4.26
C GLN A 188 21.97 -20.58 5.00
N LEU A 189 21.98 -19.58 5.89
CA LEU A 189 23.16 -19.22 6.69
C LEU A 189 23.61 -20.38 7.58
N SER A 190 22.68 -21.15 8.15
CA SER A 190 22.98 -22.37 8.92
C SER A 190 23.61 -23.46 8.04
N SER A 191 23.13 -23.63 6.81
CA SER A 191 23.68 -24.61 5.84
C SER A 191 25.09 -24.23 5.36
N VAL A 192 25.36 -22.93 5.18
CA VAL A 192 26.70 -22.42 4.85
C VAL A 192 27.63 -22.50 6.07
N SER A 193 27.14 -22.19 7.26
CA SER A 193 27.91 -22.29 8.51
C SER A 193 28.31 -23.73 8.83
N THR A 194 27.39 -24.69 8.68
CA THR A 194 27.68 -26.12 8.86
C THR A 194 28.65 -26.63 7.80
N ARG A 195 28.38 -26.39 6.51
CA ARG A 195 29.29 -26.76 5.41
C ARG A 195 30.70 -26.16 5.57
N SER A 196 30.80 -24.93 6.08
CA SER A 196 32.08 -24.28 6.40
C SER A 196 32.80 -24.97 7.56
N LYS A 197 32.11 -25.21 8.68
CA LYS A 197 32.64 -25.97 9.84
C LYS A 197 33.11 -27.37 9.45
N ASP A 198 32.38 -28.05 8.57
CA ASP A 198 32.75 -29.40 8.13
C ASP A 198 33.92 -29.38 7.12
N ARG A 199 34.07 -28.35 6.28
CA ARG A 199 35.28 -28.20 5.47
C ARG A 199 36.50 -27.80 6.32
N ILE A 200 36.32 -27.02 7.39
CA ILE A 200 37.38 -26.73 8.36
C ILE A 200 37.83 -28.04 9.02
N ARG A 201 36.90 -28.86 9.56
CA ARG A 201 37.21 -30.18 10.13
C ARG A 201 37.93 -31.12 9.15
N GLN A 202 37.54 -31.12 7.88
CA GLN A 202 38.25 -31.87 6.84
C GLN A 202 39.68 -31.37 6.65
N LEU A 203 39.88 -30.06 6.53
CA LEU A 203 41.22 -29.45 6.39
C LEU A 203 42.10 -29.68 7.63
N GLU A 204 41.53 -29.65 8.83
CA GLU A 204 42.21 -29.99 10.09
C GLU A 204 42.65 -31.46 10.10
N SER A 205 41.79 -32.39 9.64
CA SER A 205 42.12 -33.82 9.53
C SER A 205 43.09 -34.12 8.38
N GLU A 206 43.03 -33.39 7.27
CA GLU A 206 43.99 -33.46 6.16
C GLU A 206 45.38 -32.99 6.65
N LEU A 207 45.44 -31.86 7.37
CA LEU A 207 46.66 -31.28 7.95
C LEU A 207 47.31 -32.20 8.99
N GLU A 208 46.52 -32.81 9.89
CA GLU A 208 47.08 -33.66 10.95
C GLU A 208 47.61 -34.98 10.37
N LYS A 209 46.96 -35.54 9.34
CA LYS A 209 47.48 -36.71 8.61
C LYS A 209 48.80 -36.40 7.89
N GLU A 210 48.90 -35.25 7.22
CA GLU A 210 50.16 -34.78 6.62
C GLU A 210 51.26 -34.57 7.67
N ARG A 211 50.92 -34.13 8.89
CA ARG A 211 51.87 -34.03 10.02
C ARG A 211 52.32 -35.41 10.53
N GLU A 212 51.42 -36.37 10.67
CA GLU A 212 51.76 -37.74 11.04
C GLU A 212 52.70 -38.38 10.00
N GLU A 213 52.35 -38.28 8.71
CA GLU A 213 53.21 -38.76 7.62
C GLU A 213 54.56 -38.04 7.58
N ALA A 214 54.61 -36.73 7.81
CA ALA A 214 55.87 -35.99 7.93
C ALA A 214 56.72 -36.46 9.12
N LEU A 215 56.10 -36.77 10.26
CA LEU A 215 56.77 -37.29 11.46
C LEU A 215 57.34 -38.70 11.22
N GLU A 216 56.59 -39.59 10.57
CA GLU A 216 57.07 -40.92 10.18
C GLU A 216 58.21 -40.83 9.17
N ASN A 217 58.08 -40.00 8.13
CA ASN A 217 59.12 -39.79 7.12
C ASN A 217 60.41 -39.21 7.75
N ALA A 218 60.29 -38.24 8.66
CA ALA A 218 61.43 -37.71 9.41
C ALA A 218 62.09 -38.77 10.29
N SER A 219 61.28 -39.62 10.95
CA SER A 219 61.78 -40.73 11.79
C SER A 219 62.51 -41.78 10.95
N ARG A 220 61.99 -42.12 9.76
CA ARG A 220 62.63 -43.04 8.80
C ARG A 220 63.96 -42.48 8.30
N LEU A 221 64.00 -41.22 7.88
CA LEU A 221 65.24 -40.55 7.45
C LEU A 221 66.26 -40.46 8.59
N GLN A 222 65.84 -40.21 9.82
CA GLN A 222 66.75 -40.20 10.97
C GLN A 222 67.32 -41.61 11.29
N LEU A 223 66.57 -42.67 11.03
CA LEU A 223 67.07 -44.05 11.12
C LEU A 223 68.07 -44.37 10.00
N GLU A 224 67.78 -43.95 8.77
CA GLU A 224 68.66 -44.11 7.61
C GLU A 224 69.98 -43.34 7.76
N ILE A 225 69.94 -42.11 8.28
CA ILE A 225 71.14 -41.34 8.64
C ILE A 225 71.97 -42.08 9.69
N LYS A 226 71.36 -42.72 10.68
CA LYS A 226 72.07 -43.53 11.69
C LYS A 226 72.74 -44.77 11.07
N THR A 227 72.06 -45.49 10.17
CA THR A 227 72.67 -46.67 9.51
C THR A 227 73.79 -46.26 8.54
N LEU A 228 73.62 -45.18 7.78
CA LEU A 228 74.68 -44.61 6.93
C LEU A 228 75.89 -44.14 7.76
N THR A 229 75.66 -43.47 8.89
CA THR A 229 76.74 -43.04 9.80
C THR A 229 77.53 -44.23 10.32
N ASN A 230 76.84 -45.29 10.80
CA ASN A 230 77.48 -46.53 11.25
C ASN A 230 78.27 -47.21 10.12
N ASN A 231 77.74 -47.21 8.89
CA ASN A 231 78.41 -47.77 7.72
C ASN A 231 79.68 -46.98 7.34
N ILE A 232 79.63 -45.64 7.38
CA ILE A 232 80.78 -44.77 7.17
C ILE A 232 81.82 -44.98 8.27
N GLU A 233 81.42 -45.15 9.53
CA GLU A 233 82.34 -45.46 10.63
C GLU A 233 83.02 -46.83 10.44
N ASN A 234 82.27 -47.83 9.97
CA ASN A 234 82.81 -49.16 9.66
C ASN A 234 83.75 -49.15 8.43
N GLN A 235 83.42 -48.40 7.38
CA GLN A 235 84.32 -48.17 6.24
C GLN A 235 85.58 -47.42 6.66
N ASN A 236 85.48 -46.42 7.53
CA ASN A 236 86.65 -45.73 8.09
C ASN A 236 87.54 -46.68 8.91
N LYS A 237 86.96 -47.58 9.71
CA LYS A 237 87.71 -48.64 10.42
C LYS A 237 88.43 -49.58 9.44
N GLN A 238 87.77 -49.99 8.35
CA GLN A 238 88.39 -50.79 7.28
C GLN A 238 89.53 -50.02 6.58
N ILE A 239 89.34 -48.72 6.30
CA ILE A 239 90.37 -47.87 5.69
C ILE A 239 91.57 -47.69 6.64
N MET A 240 91.36 -47.59 7.95
CA MET A 240 92.47 -47.61 8.93
C MET A 240 93.20 -48.96 8.95
N GLN A 241 92.47 -50.07 8.93
CA GLN A 241 93.07 -51.42 8.85
C GLN A 241 93.89 -51.59 7.55
N LEU A 242 93.37 -51.14 6.41
CA LEU A 242 94.08 -51.16 5.13
C LEU A 242 95.30 -50.23 5.11
N LYS A 243 95.22 -49.03 5.70
CA LYS A 243 96.38 -48.13 5.84
C LYS A 243 97.48 -48.74 6.69
N ASN A 244 97.13 -49.41 7.80
CA ASN A 244 98.09 -50.13 8.63
C ASN A 244 98.72 -51.29 7.85
N TYR A 245 97.90 -52.12 7.18
CA TYR A 245 98.38 -53.23 6.37
C TYR A 245 99.31 -52.79 5.23
N ILE A 246 98.95 -51.75 4.49
CA ILE A 246 99.80 -51.17 3.43
C ILE A 246 101.12 -50.70 4.04
N GLY A 247 101.06 -49.92 5.11
CA GLY A 247 102.24 -49.42 5.82
C GLY A 247 103.14 -50.51 6.43
N ASP A 248 102.66 -51.73 6.62
CA ASP A 248 103.48 -52.89 6.98
C ASP A 248 104.00 -53.66 5.75
N THR A 249 103.22 -53.76 4.67
CA THR A 249 103.69 -54.39 3.41
C THR A 249 104.76 -53.59 2.68
N GLU A 250 104.72 -52.26 2.71
CA GLU A 250 105.73 -51.40 2.07
C GLU A 250 107.13 -51.49 2.71
N LYS A 251 107.23 -52.07 3.92
CA LYS A 251 108.51 -52.28 4.62
C LYS A 251 109.24 -53.58 4.24
N GLY A 252 108.71 -54.40 3.32
CA GLY A 252 109.25 -55.72 2.98
C GLY A 252 109.41 -55.98 1.47
N PRO A 253 110.64 -55.96 0.90
CA PRO A 253 110.86 -56.20 -0.53
C PRO A 253 110.70 -57.68 -0.91
N LYS A 254 110.01 -57.98 -2.02
CA LYS A 254 109.90 -59.32 -2.62
C LYS A 254 110.77 -59.43 -3.89
N PRO A 255 111.71 -60.39 -4.00
CA PRO A 255 112.61 -60.48 -5.16
C PRO A 255 111.97 -60.93 -6.48
N ALA A 256 112.54 -60.48 -7.60
CA ALA A 256 112.10 -60.78 -8.97
C ALA A 256 112.37 -62.23 -9.45
N GLU A 257 112.80 -63.13 -8.57
CA GLU A 257 113.07 -64.55 -8.88
C GLU A 257 111.79 -65.33 -9.21
N VAL A 258 110.68 -65.01 -8.52
CA VAL A 258 109.41 -65.75 -8.59
C VAL A 258 108.78 -65.61 -9.98
N TRP A 259 108.70 -64.38 -10.50
CA TRP A 259 108.17 -64.06 -11.82
C TRP A 259 108.91 -64.77 -12.97
N ARG A 260 110.21 -65.04 -12.80
CA ARG A 260 111.02 -65.70 -13.83
C ARG A 260 110.62 -67.16 -14.02
N LYS A 261 110.35 -67.87 -12.91
CA LYS A 261 109.92 -69.28 -12.92
C LYS A 261 108.52 -69.46 -13.48
N GLU A 262 107.60 -68.53 -13.18
CA GLU A 262 106.23 -68.62 -13.68
C GLU A 262 106.18 -68.55 -15.22
N LYS A 263 106.92 -67.62 -15.82
CA LYS A 263 107.07 -67.51 -17.29
C LYS A 263 107.60 -68.81 -17.93
N GLU A 264 108.66 -69.37 -17.36
CA GLU A 264 109.28 -70.63 -17.82
C GLU A 264 108.27 -71.81 -17.83
N THR A 265 107.39 -71.89 -16.83
CA THR A 265 106.34 -72.94 -16.78
C THR A 265 105.18 -72.73 -17.77
N LEU A 266 105.06 -71.56 -18.40
CA LEU A 266 104.07 -71.29 -19.43
C LEU A 266 104.64 -71.58 -20.83
N GLU A 267 105.89 -71.24 -21.08
CA GLU A 267 106.58 -71.52 -22.35
C GLU A 267 106.65 -73.04 -22.60
N ASN A 268 107.04 -73.84 -21.60
CA ASN A 268 107.07 -75.31 -21.67
C ASN A 268 105.69 -75.95 -21.94
N LYS A 269 104.57 -75.30 -21.58
CA LYS A 269 103.21 -75.80 -21.87
C LYS A 269 102.78 -75.53 -23.31
N LEU A 270 103.29 -74.45 -23.89
CA LEU A 270 102.95 -74.03 -25.25
C LEU A 270 103.59 -74.98 -26.28
N GLU A 271 104.85 -75.37 -26.06
CA GLU A 271 105.57 -76.33 -26.90
C GLU A 271 104.87 -77.70 -26.98
N ILE A 272 104.37 -78.23 -25.87
CA ILE A 272 103.63 -79.51 -25.84
C ILE A 272 102.34 -79.43 -26.69
N LEU A 273 101.59 -78.33 -26.59
CA LEU A 273 100.33 -78.15 -27.32
C LEU A 273 100.54 -77.98 -28.84
N GLU A 274 101.69 -77.45 -29.26
CA GLU A 274 102.06 -77.33 -30.67
C GLU A 274 102.30 -78.72 -31.30
N VAL A 275 102.95 -79.65 -30.57
CA VAL A 275 103.18 -81.04 -31.02
C VAL A 275 101.88 -81.84 -31.14
N ASP A 276 100.97 -81.73 -30.16
CA ASP A 276 99.67 -82.41 -30.21
C ASP A 276 98.82 -81.94 -31.40
N LYS A 277 98.87 -80.65 -31.72
CA LYS A 277 98.21 -80.05 -32.89
C LYS A 277 98.71 -80.64 -34.22
N GLU A 278 100.03 -80.76 -34.41
CA GLU A 278 100.61 -81.38 -35.61
C GLU A 278 100.18 -82.85 -35.77
N ASN A 279 100.16 -83.60 -34.68
CA ASN A 279 99.72 -84.99 -34.64
C ASN A 279 98.24 -85.13 -35.06
N ILE A 280 97.34 -84.29 -34.52
CA ILE A 280 95.92 -84.26 -34.91
C ILE A 280 95.76 -83.93 -36.40
N GLN A 281 96.53 -82.96 -36.91
CA GLN A 281 96.48 -82.55 -38.32
C GLN A 281 96.91 -83.67 -39.29
N SER A 282 97.93 -84.46 -38.91
CA SER A 282 98.35 -85.67 -39.66
C SER A 282 97.25 -86.74 -39.71
N ASN A 283 96.64 -87.04 -38.56
CA ASN A 283 95.54 -88.02 -38.49
C ASN A 283 94.32 -87.62 -39.34
N LEU A 284 94.00 -86.33 -39.41
CA LEU A 284 92.91 -85.80 -40.23
C LEU A 284 93.16 -86.01 -41.74
N GLN A 285 94.40 -85.83 -42.22
CA GLN A 285 94.77 -86.10 -43.61
C GLN A 285 94.57 -87.58 -43.98
N LEU A 286 95.02 -88.50 -43.11
CA LEU A 286 94.89 -89.93 -43.33
C LEU A 286 93.41 -90.38 -43.34
N LEU A 287 92.57 -89.78 -42.48
CA LEU A 287 91.14 -90.07 -42.43
C LEU A 287 90.40 -89.61 -43.71
N ASN A 288 90.81 -88.49 -44.30
CA ASN A 288 90.22 -87.95 -45.54
C ASN A 288 90.47 -88.87 -46.77
N ILE A 289 91.65 -89.49 -46.85
CA ILE A 289 91.96 -90.52 -47.87
C ILE A 289 91.04 -91.74 -47.71
N ARG A 290 90.77 -92.13 -46.46
CA ARG A 290 89.84 -93.23 -46.11
C ARG A 290 88.38 -92.91 -46.45
N PHE A 291 87.94 -91.67 -46.24
CA PHE A 291 86.59 -91.23 -46.61
C PHE A 291 86.40 -91.21 -48.13
N SER A 292 87.40 -90.73 -48.87
CA SER A 292 87.35 -90.62 -50.33
C SER A 292 87.17 -91.99 -51.02
N SER A 293 87.92 -93.00 -50.58
CA SER A 293 87.82 -94.37 -51.13
C SER A 293 86.52 -95.11 -50.77
N LEU A 294 85.95 -94.87 -49.59
CA LEU A 294 84.63 -95.40 -49.22
C LEU A 294 83.49 -94.87 -50.11
N ASN A 295 83.55 -93.58 -50.48
CA ASN A 295 82.52 -92.93 -51.30
C ASN A 295 82.49 -93.46 -52.75
N GLU A 296 83.64 -93.88 -53.27
CA GLU A 296 83.78 -94.47 -54.61
C GLU A 296 83.21 -95.89 -54.70
N ILE A 297 83.38 -96.70 -53.64
CA ILE A 297 82.72 -98.01 -53.50
C ILE A 297 81.19 -97.86 -53.48
N LEU A 298 80.68 -96.87 -52.73
CA LEU A 298 79.25 -96.68 -52.52
C LEU A 298 78.51 -96.32 -53.83
N ARG A 299 79.09 -95.41 -54.64
CA ARG A 299 78.60 -95.10 -56.00
C ARG A 299 78.50 -96.31 -56.92
N THR A 300 79.39 -97.28 -56.76
CA THR A 300 79.38 -98.51 -57.57
C THR A 300 78.15 -99.36 -57.22
N GLN A 301 77.82 -99.48 -55.93
CA GLN A 301 76.69 -100.28 -55.45
C GLN A 301 75.33 -99.69 -55.83
N GLU A 302 75.18 -98.37 -55.86
CA GLU A 302 73.92 -97.70 -56.25
C GLU A 302 73.53 -97.96 -57.71
N ALA A 303 74.52 -98.16 -58.59
CA ALA A 303 74.30 -98.50 -60.00
C ALA A 303 73.74 -99.92 -60.19
N GLU A 304 74.12 -100.87 -59.34
CA GLU A 304 73.63 -102.26 -59.38
C GLU A 304 72.14 -102.35 -59.02
N VAL A 305 71.72 -101.68 -57.93
CA VAL A 305 70.37 -101.82 -57.33
C VAL A 305 69.27 -101.36 -58.28
N SER A 306 69.54 -100.37 -59.14
CA SER A 306 68.58 -99.77 -60.06
C SER A 306 68.05 -100.73 -61.14
N ARG A 307 68.61 -101.94 -61.29
CA ARG A 307 68.23 -102.93 -62.32
C ARG A 307 67.15 -103.94 -61.89
N VAL A 308 66.78 -104.03 -60.61
CA VAL A 308 66.11 -105.25 -60.08
C VAL A 308 64.61 -105.07 -59.76
N SER A 309 64.14 -103.85 -59.55
CA SER A 309 62.84 -103.56 -58.89
C SER A 309 61.58 -103.65 -59.75
N GLN A 310 61.48 -104.62 -60.67
CA GLN A 310 60.35 -104.66 -61.64
C GLN A 310 59.69 -106.04 -61.81
N ASP A 311 59.00 -106.56 -60.78
CA ASP A 311 57.81 -107.39 -61.04
C ASP A 311 56.74 -107.50 -59.91
N LYS A 312 55.46 -107.42 -60.36
CA LYS A 312 54.15 -107.94 -59.84
C LYS A 312 53.80 -108.00 -58.33
N SER A 313 52.51 -107.77 -58.01
CA SER A 313 51.90 -107.97 -56.68
C SER A 313 50.38 -108.28 -56.76
N ASP A 314 49.81 -108.88 -55.71
CA ASP A 314 48.55 -109.64 -55.73
C ASP A 314 47.24 -108.84 -55.45
N LYS A 315 46.16 -109.25 -56.13
CA LYS A 315 44.82 -108.63 -56.06
C LYS A 315 44.14 -108.74 -54.69
N ASN A 316 44.29 -109.85 -53.98
CA ASN A 316 43.52 -110.10 -52.74
C ASN A 316 43.91 -109.14 -51.58
N LYS A 317 45.12 -108.55 -51.64
CA LYS A 317 45.53 -107.46 -50.74
C LYS A 317 44.88 -106.12 -51.11
N GLN A 318 44.47 -105.92 -52.36
CA GLN A 318 43.85 -104.67 -52.82
C GLN A 318 42.42 -104.51 -52.30
N GLU A 319 41.63 -105.58 -52.19
CA GLU A 319 40.24 -105.52 -51.71
C GLU A 319 40.14 -105.20 -50.22
N SER A 320 41.01 -105.79 -49.39
CA SER A 320 41.11 -105.47 -47.96
C SER A 320 41.61 -104.03 -47.72
N LEU A 321 42.57 -103.55 -48.51
CA LEU A 321 42.98 -102.14 -48.55
C LEU A 321 41.84 -101.21 -48.99
N LEU A 322 41.02 -101.61 -49.97
CA LEU A 322 39.89 -100.83 -50.47
C LEU A 322 38.78 -100.69 -49.43
N LEU A 323 38.40 -101.78 -48.74
CA LEU A 323 37.41 -101.73 -47.66
C LEU A 323 37.89 -100.88 -46.47
N THR A 324 39.18 -100.93 -46.17
CA THR A 324 39.80 -100.10 -45.13
C THR A 324 39.73 -98.62 -45.52
N ARG A 325 40.16 -98.27 -46.74
CA ARG A 325 40.05 -96.91 -47.28
C ARG A 325 38.61 -96.39 -47.42
N TRP A 326 37.64 -97.27 -47.67
CA TRP A 326 36.23 -96.90 -47.64
C TRP A 326 35.75 -96.53 -46.23
N ARG A 327 36.11 -97.33 -45.21
CA ARG A 327 35.79 -97.03 -43.80
C ARG A 327 36.45 -95.71 -43.35
N GLU A 328 37.73 -95.51 -43.67
CA GLU A 328 38.46 -94.25 -43.46
C GLU A 328 37.73 -93.07 -44.11
N LYS A 329 37.29 -93.21 -45.37
CA LYS A 329 36.60 -92.15 -46.11
C LYS A 329 35.21 -91.83 -45.52
N VAL A 330 34.44 -92.83 -45.10
CA VAL A 330 33.15 -92.63 -44.43
C VAL A 330 33.33 -91.94 -43.08
N PHE A 331 34.32 -92.36 -42.29
CA PHE A 331 34.64 -91.70 -41.02
C PHE A 331 35.07 -90.24 -41.24
N ALA A 332 35.95 -89.98 -42.20
CA ALA A 332 36.38 -88.64 -42.56
C ALA A 332 35.21 -87.73 -43.00
N LEU A 333 34.26 -88.25 -43.80
CA LEU A 333 33.05 -87.52 -44.20
C LEU A 333 32.12 -87.23 -43.00
N MET A 334 31.98 -88.18 -42.06
CA MET A 334 31.17 -87.96 -40.85
C MET A 334 31.80 -86.92 -39.93
N VAL A 335 33.12 -86.96 -39.74
CA VAL A 335 33.88 -85.94 -39.00
C VAL A 335 33.77 -84.58 -39.68
N GLN A 336 33.89 -84.52 -41.01
CA GLN A 336 33.72 -83.29 -41.80
C GLN A 336 32.30 -82.72 -41.68
N GLN A 337 31.26 -83.56 -41.68
CA GLN A 337 29.88 -83.11 -41.49
C GLN A 337 29.64 -82.56 -40.08
N LYS A 338 30.21 -83.22 -39.05
CA LYS A 338 30.10 -82.78 -37.65
C LYS A 338 30.89 -81.50 -37.39
N SER A 339 32.12 -81.37 -37.88
CA SER A 339 32.90 -80.13 -37.75
C SER A 339 32.24 -78.97 -38.49
N ALA A 340 31.74 -79.18 -39.71
CA ALA A 340 30.98 -78.17 -40.44
C ALA A 340 29.68 -77.75 -39.73
N ALA A 341 29.01 -78.65 -39.01
CA ALA A 341 27.84 -78.31 -38.20
C ALA A 341 28.22 -77.46 -36.97
N ILE A 342 29.32 -77.82 -36.28
CA ILE A 342 29.85 -77.05 -35.14
C ILE A 342 30.27 -75.63 -35.58
N ILE A 343 30.95 -75.52 -36.73
CA ILE A 343 31.35 -74.22 -37.30
C ILE A 343 30.11 -73.37 -37.62
N ARG A 344 29.12 -73.91 -38.35
CA ARG A 344 27.89 -73.16 -38.66
C ARG A 344 27.16 -72.67 -37.40
N HIS A 345 27.05 -73.50 -36.37
CA HIS A 345 26.42 -73.09 -35.11
C HIS A 345 27.21 -71.98 -34.40
N LYS A 346 28.54 -72.08 -34.38
CA LYS A 346 29.41 -71.02 -33.83
C LYS A 346 29.25 -69.72 -34.62
N ASP A 347 29.21 -69.78 -35.94
CA ASP A 347 29.03 -68.60 -36.80
C ASP A 347 27.63 -67.99 -36.64
N GLU A 348 26.58 -68.80 -36.51
CA GLU A 348 25.23 -68.33 -36.21
C GLU A 348 25.17 -67.60 -34.86
N GLN A 349 25.83 -68.13 -33.82
CA GLN A 349 25.97 -67.45 -32.53
C GLN A 349 26.79 -66.15 -32.65
N ASN A 350 27.90 -66.15 -33.41
CA ASN A 350 28.70 -64.95 -33.67
C ASN A 350 27.87 -63.85 -34.37
N TRP A 351 27.03 -64.22 -35.34
CA TRP A 351 26.17 -63.27 -36.05
C TRP A 351 25.01 -62.79 -35.17
N LYS A 352 24.39 -63.65 -34.37
CA LYS A 352 23.37 -63.25 -33.38
C LYS A 352 23.93 -62.27 -32.35
N GLY A 353 25.16 -62.50 -31.87
CA GLY A 353 25.87 -61.54 -31.00
C GLY A 353 26.06 -60.18 -31.68
N LYS A 354 26.64 -60.15 -32.88
CA LYS A 354 26.83 -58.91 -33.65
C LYS A 354 25.52 -58.16 -33.94
N VAL A 355 24.42 -58.88 -34.19
CA VAL A 355 23.10 -58.25 -34.38
C VAL A 355 22.62 -57.62 -33.08
N GLY A 356 22.68 -58.33 -31.95
CA GLY A 356 22.34 -57.77 -30.63
C GLY A 356 23.24 -56.58 -30.22
N ASP A 357 24.53 -56.59 -30.57
CA ASP A 357 25.44 -55.46 -30.38
C ASP A 357 25.01 -54.25 -31.21
N LEU A 358 24.62 -54.46 -32.47
CA LEU A 358 24.15 -53.41 -33.38
C LEU A 358 22.77 -52.86 -32.97
N GLU A 359 21.85 -53.72 -32.54
CA GLU A 359 20.54 -53.33 -31.98
C GLU A 359 20.72 -52.50 -30.70
N SER A 360 21.59 -52.94 -29.78
CA SER A 360 21.93 -52.21 -28.55
C SER A 360 22.52 -50.84 -28.85
N ARG A 361 23.40 -50.75 -29.85
CA ARG A 361 23.96 -49.47 -30.33
C ARG A 361 22.92 -48.59 -31.02
N LEU A 362 21.99 -49.17 -31.78
CA LEU A 362 20.89 -48.44 -32.42
C LEU A 362 19.95 -47.82 -31.38
N VAL A 363 19.55 -48.60 -30.37
CA VAL A 363 18.73 -48.12 -29.23
C VAL A 363 19.48 -47.04 -28.45
N SER A 364 20.78 -47.22 -28.18
CA SER A 364 21.61 -46.21 -27.51
C SER A 364 21.68 -44.89 -28.30
N ALA A 365 21.92 -44.95 -29.60
CA ALA A 365 21.96 -43.78 -30.48
C ALA A 365 20.58 -43.10 -30.61
N ASN A 366 19.49 -43.88 -30.69
CA ASN A 366 18.13 -43.35 -30.70
C ASN A 366 17.79 -42.62 -29.38
N ASN A 367 18.20 -43.17 -28.24
CA ASN A 367 18.02 -42.53 -26.94
C ASN A 367 18.84 -41.23 -26.84
N GLN A 368 20.07 -41.21 -27.35
CA GLN A 368 20.88 -39.97 -27.45
C GLN A 368 20.20 -38.93 -28.35
N MET A 369 19.64 -39.34 -29.50
CA MET A 369 18.91 -38.44 -30.40
C MET A 369 17.66 -37.85 -29.75
N ASN A 370 16.90 -38.65 -28.98
CA ASN A 370 15.76 -38.16 -28.21
C ASN A 370 16.17 -37.15 -27.12
N VAL A 371 17.24 -37.44 -26.37
CA VAL A 371 17.77 -36.50 -25.35
C VAL A 371 18.21 -35.19 -26.00
N LEU A 372 18.91 -35.24 -27.15
CA LEU A 372 19.29 -34.04 -27.90
C LEU A 372 18.07 -33.30 -28.46
N SER A 373 17.03 -34.00 -28.93
CA SER A 373 15.78 -33.39 -29.40
C SER A 373 15.07 -32.62 -28.27
N HIS A 374 14.99 -33.20 -27.07
CA HIS A 374 14.41 -32.51 -25.91
C HIS A 374 15.28 -31.32 -25.46
N ALA A 375 16.61 -31.46 -25.46
CA ALA A 375 17.53 -30.36 -25.15
C ALA A 375 17.44 -29.20 -26.16
N MET A 376 17.27 -29.50 -27.46
CA MET A 376 17.02 -28.47 -28.48
C MET A 376 15.67 -27.78 -28.28
N SER A 377 14.63 -28.51 -27.88
CA SER A 377 13.31 -27.94 -27.56
C SER A 377 13.35 -27.04 -26.31
N ASP A 378 14.13 -27.40 -25.29
CA ASP A 378 14.40 -26.57 -24.11
C ASP A 378 15.14 -25.27 -24.48
N LYS A 379 16.18 -25.36 -25.33
CA LYS A 379 16.90 -24.18 -25.82
C LYS A 379 16.04 -23.27 -26.69
N GLN A 380 15.11 -23.83 -27.47
CA GLN A 380 14.12 -23.04 -28.22
C GLN A 380 13.17 -22.30 -27.26
N ALA A 381 12.61 -22.99 -26.26
CA ALA A 381 11.73 -22.36 -25.28
C ALA A 381 12.43 -21.24 -24.48
N GLN A 382 13.72 -21.40 -24.14
CA GLN A 382 14.53 -20.36 -23.52
C GLN A 382 14.74 -19.15 -24.44
N LEU A 383 15.01 -19.37 -25.73
CA LEU A 383 15.11 -18.29 -26.72
C LEU A 383 13.77 -17.54 -26.86
N ASP A 384 12.65 -18.24 -26.90
CA ASP A 384 11.32 -17.62 -27.02
C ASP A 384 10.94 -16.81 -25.77
N MET A 385 11.33 -17.26 -24.57
CA MET A 385 11.21 -16.48 -23.33
C MET A 385 12.05 -15.20 -23.37
N GLU A 386 13.32 -15.27 -23.81
CA GLU A 386 14.16 -14.07 -23.92
C GLU A 386 13.69 -13.11 -25.01
N VAL A 387 13.16 -13.61 -26.13
CA VAL A 387 12.52 -12.77 -27.16
C VAL A 387 11.28 -12.05 -26.61
N ASN A 388 10.50 -12.70 -25.74
CA ASN A 388 9.34 -12.08 -25.10
C ASN A 388 9.75 -11.05 -24.03
N ASN A 389 10.77 -11.38 -23.23
CA ASN A 389 11.41 -10.47 -22.26
C ASN A 389 11.94 -9.20 -22.95
N ASN A 390 12.65 -9.37 -24.07
CA ASN A 390 13.18 -8.25 -24.85
C ASN A 390 12.05 -7.35 -25.41
N LYS A 391 10.93 -7.92 -25.88
CA LYS A 391 9.74 -7.15 -26.30
C LYS A 391 9.12 -6.35 -25.15
N LYS A 392 9.03 -6.93 -23.94
CA LYS A 392 8.56 -6.23 -22.74
C LYS A 392 9.46 -5.05 -22.40
N LEU A 393 10.78 -5.27 -22.35
CA LEU A 393 11.78 -4.22 -22.11
C LEU A 393 11.74 -3.12 -23.19
N GLN A 394 11.55 -3.46 -24.47
CA GLN A 394 11.35 -2.47 -25.54
C GLN A 394 10.10 -1.61 -25.31
N HIS A 395 8.98 -2.21 -24.86
CA HIS A 395 7.77 -1.46 -24.55
C HIS A 395 7.95 -0.53 -23.35
N GLU A 396 8.61 -1.01 -22.29
CA GLU A 396 8.95 -0.21 -21.09
C GLU A 396 9.88 0.97 -21.43
N VAL A 397 10.87 0.76 -22.31
CA VAL A 397 11.73 1.83 -22.82
C VAL A 397 10.95 2.86 -23.63
N ILE A 398 10.02 2.43 -24.50
CA ILE A 398 9.16 3.35 -25.27
C ILE A 398 8.25 4.15 -24.33
N GLN A 399 7.67 3.51 -23.31
CA GLN A 399 6.83 4.18 -22.31
C GLN A 399 7.64 5.19 -21.47
N ALA A 400 8.86 4.84 -21.06
CA ALA A 400 9.77 5.74 -20.35
C ALA A 400 10.18 6.94 -21.22
N GLN A 401 10.45 6.73 -22.51
CA GLN A 401 10.74 7.81 -23.47
C GLN A 401 9.54 8.75 -23.65
N GLN A 402 8.31 8.21 -23.74
CA GLN A 402 7.09 9.02 -23.81
C GLN A 402 6.87 9.83 -22.53
N MET A 403 7.10 9.24 -21.35
CA MET A 403 7.02 9.97 -20.07
C MET A 403 8.08 11.07 -19.98
N ALA A 404 9.32 10.81 -20.43
CA ALA A 404 10.38 11.82 -20.45
C ALA A 404 10.01 13.03 -21.32
N LEU A 405 9.47 12.81 -22.52
CA LEU A 405 9.00 13.89 -23.39
C LEU A 405 7.86 14.72 -22.74
N LEU A 406 6.89 14.08 -22.10
CA LEU A 406 5.81 14.78 -21.39
C LEU A 406 6.31 15.59 -20.18
N LEU A 407 7.36 15.11 -19.51
CA LEU A 407 8.03 15.84 -18.42
C LEU A 407 8.85 17.02 -18.95
N ASP A 408 9.58 16.85 -20.06
CA ASP A 408 10.32 17.93 -20.72
C ASP A 408 9.38 19.03 -21.22
N ASP A 409 8.29 18.70 -21.91
CA ASP A 409 7.28 19.66 -22.35
C ASP A 409 6.75 20.49 -21.17
N ARG A 410 6.36 19.82 -20.08
CA ARG A 410 5.88 20.46 -18.84
C ARG A 410 6.97 21.28 -18.14
N LEU A 411 8.23 20.86 -18.20
CA LEU A 411 9.36 21.66 -17.73
C LEU A 411 9.54 22.93 -18.57
N THR A 412 9.34 22.88 -19.89
CA THR A 412 9.38 24.10 -20.72
C THR A 412 8.22 25.06 -20.42
N GLU A 413 7.00 24.56 -20.18
CA GLU A 413 5.84 25.37 -19.78
C GLU A 413 6.08 26.05 -18.43
N ASN A 414 6.59 25.31 -17.44
CA ASN A 414 7.00 25.85 -16.15
C ASN A 414 8.12 26.91 -16.30
N ARG A 415 9.10 26.65 -17.18
CA ARG A 415 10.21 27.59 -17.45
C ARG A 415 9.72 28.89 -18.08
N GLN A 416 8.80 28.81 -19.06
CA GLN A 416 8.15 29.97 -19.67
C GLN A 416 7.32 30.76 -18.64
N SER A 417 6.56 30.08 -17.80
CA SER A 417 5.76 30.68 -16.72
C SER A 417 6.65 31.42 -15.70
N ALA A 418 7.78 30.83 -15.33
CA ALA A 418 8.78 31.46 -14.47
C ALA A 418 9.46 32.68 -15.13
N GLU A 419 9.74 32.63 -16.44
CA GLU A 419 10.27 33.77 -17.20
C GLU A 419 9.25 34.91 -17.29
N GLN A 420 7.97 34.62 -17.53
CA GLN A 420 6.89 35.61 -17.50
C GLN A 420 6.75 36.27 -16.12
N LEU A 421 6.77 35.49 -15.04
CA LEU A 421 6.75 36.02 -13.68
C LEU A 421 7.98 36.87 -13.37
N GLN A 422 9.18 36.46 -13.83
CA GLN A 422 10.40 37.25 -13.67
C GLN A 422 10.32 38.59 -14.42
N GLN A 423 9.76 38.60 -15.63
CA GLN A 423 9.53 39.84 -16.41
C GLN A 423 8.51 40.76 -15.72
N PHE A 424 7.43 40.19 -15.19
CA PHE A 424 6.44 40.94 -14.39
C PHE A 424 7.09 41.58 -13.16
N CYS A 425 7.81 40.80 -12.35
CA CYS A 425 8.52 41.31 -11.17
C CYS A 425 9.52 42.42 -11.53
N LYS A 426 10.31 42.25 -12.61
CA LYS A 426 11.21 43.31 -13.12
C LYS A 426 10.44 44.59 -13.50
N SER A 427 9.28 44.47 -14.14
CA SER A 427 8.43 45.62 -14.49
C SER A 427 7.86 46.33 -13.26
N VAL A 428 7.45 45.58 -12.23
CA VAL A 428 6.98 46.14 -10.96
C VAL A 428 8.11 46.82 -10.20
N CYS A 429 9.29 46.21 -10.09
CA CYS A 429 10.46 46.82 -9.48
C CYS A 429 10.85 48.13 -10.17
N GLY A 430 10.93 48.17 -11.51
CA GLY A 430 11.24 49.39 -12.25
C GLY A 430 10.24 50.53 -12.01
N LYS A 431 8.94 50.23 -11.91
CA LYS A 431 7.90 51.21 -11.57
C LYS A 431 8.00 51.71 -10.12
N LEU A 432 8.39 50.84 -9.19
CA LEU A 432 8.64 51.22 -7.80
C LEU A 432 9.90 52.07 -7.67
N GLU A 433 10.96 51.77 -8.41
CA GLU A 433 12.18 52.59 -8.50
C GLU A 433 11.90 53.97 -9.12
N GLU A 434 11.10 54.03 -10.19
CA GLU A 434 10.63 55.29 -10.78
C GLU A 434 9.84 56.11 -9.75
N SER A 435 8.82 55.52 -9.10
CA SER A 435 8.03 56.18 -8.06
C SER A 435 8.86 56.60 -6.85
N TYR A 436 9.88 55.83 -6.47
CA TYR A 436 10.82 56.16 -5.39
C TYR A 436 11.75 57.30 -5.78
N SER A 437 12.19 57.37 -7.05
CA SER A 437 12.96 58.49 -7.58
C SER A 437 12.15 59.80 -7.51
N VAL A 438 10.87 59.76 -7.91
CA VAL A 438 9.95 60.91 -7.80
C VAL A 438 9.79 61.31 -6.33
N LEU A 439 9.54 60.37 -5.43
CA LEU A 439 9.42 60.65 -3.99
C LEU A 439 10.71 61.27 -3.42
N ASN A 440 11.89 60.82 -3.86
CA ASN A 440 13.17 61.42 -3.47
C ASN A 440 13.36 62.83 -4.03
N THR A 441 12.91 63.14 -5.25
CA THR A 441 12.92 64.54 -5.73
C THR A 441 12.02 65.43 -4.87
N VAL A 442 10.81 64.96 -4.53
CA VAL A 442 9.88 65.67 -3.62
C VAL A 442 10.53 65.86 -2.24
N PHE A 443 11.13 64.81 -1.66
CA PHE A 443 11.85 64.91 -0.38
C PHE A 443 13.04 65.89 -0.44
N SER A 444 13.77 65.96 -1.56
CA SER A 444 14.84 66.94 -1.75
C SER A 444 14.30 68.38 -1.78
N THR A 445 13.19 68.63 -2.46
CA THR A 445 12.57 69.98 -2.46
C THR A 445 12.04 70.34 -1.07
N MET A 446 11.38 69.40 -0.37
CA MET A 446 10.98 69.54 1.03
C MET A 446 12.18 69.87 1.94
N LYS A 447 13.33 69.22 1.74
CA LYS A 447 14.57 69.54 2.45
C LYS A 447 15.07 70.95 2.17
N THR A 448 14.96 71.47 0.94
CA THR A 448 15.29 72.89 0.65
C THR A 448 14.32 73.87 1.29
N TYR A 449 13.02 73.56 1.34
CA TYR A 449 12.04 74.38 2.09
C TYR A 449 12.35 74.35 3.59
N GLY A 450 12.66 73.18 4.16
CA GLY A 450 13.12 73.01 5.53
C GLY A 450 14.36 73.85 5.83
N GLN A 451 15.40 73.79 4.98
CA GLN A 451 16.61 74.63 5.12
C GLN A 451 16.29 76.13 5.08
N ARG A 452 15.37 76.58 4.21
CA ARG A 452 14.93 77.99 4.15
C ARG A 452 14.19 78.40 5.43
N ILE A 453 13.38 77.51 6.01
CA ILE A 453 12.69 77.72 7.29
C ILE A 453 13.70 77.76 8.45
N SER A 454 14.63 76.81 8.53
CA SER A 454 15.69 76.79 9.55
C SER A 454 16.61 78.01 9.46
N PHE A 455 16.92 78.51 8.26
CA PHE A 455 17.67 79.75 8.08
C PHE A 455 16.88 80.99 8.53
N ALA A 456 15.56 81.01 8.33
CA ALA A 456 14.71 82.07 8.87
C ALA A 456 14.65 82.01 10.42
N SER A 457 14.49 80.81 11.00
CA SER A 457 14.54 80.60 12.46
C SER A 457 15.89 81.02 13.04
N GLY A 458 17.00 80.52 12.47
CA GLY A 458 18.36 80.88 12.88
C GLY A 458 18.68 82.37 12.77
N ARG A 459 18.03 83.11 11.86
CA ARG A 459 18.10 84.59 11.83
C ARG A 459 17.34 85.23 12.98
N VAL A 460 16.15 84.72 13.34
CA VAL A 460 15.40 85.18 14.52
C VAL A 460 16.17 84.86 15.81
N GLU A 461 16.72 83.65 15.93
CA GLU A 461 17.56 83.21 17.05
C GLU A 461 18.88 84.00 17.12
N MET A 462 19.51 84.35 16.00
CA MET A 462 20.71 85.21 16.00
C MET A 462 20.40 86.62 16.51
N LEU A 463 19.23 87.18 16.18
CA LEU A 463 18.78 88.46 16.73
C LEU A 463 18.61 88.35 18.26
N GLN A 464 17.91 87.30 18.75
CA GLN A 464 17.81 86.99 20.19
C GLN A 464 19.19 86.81 20.85
N GLY A 465 20.10 86.10 20.19
CA GLY A 465 21.46 85.81 20.64
C GLY A 465 22.36 87.04 20.70
N LEU A 466 22.17 88.03 19.83
CA LEU A 466 22.86 89.32 19.91
C LEU A 466 22.34 90.16 21.10
N PHE A 467 21.02 90.14 21.37
CA PHE A 467 20.49 90.71 22.61
C PHE A 467 21.05 90.00 23.86
N ALA A 468 21.29 88.69 23.79
CA ALA A 468 21.83 87.90 24.89
C ALA A 468 23.36 88.03 25.09
N ARG A 469 24.19 88.03 24.04
CA ARG A 469 25.66 88.06 24.19
C ARG A 469 26.20 89.44 24.57
N LYS A 470 25.43 90.50 24.26
CA LYS A 470 25.58 91.86 24.83
C LYS A 470 25.53 91.86 26.39
N LYS A 471 25.14 90.75 27.02
CA LYS A 471 25.03 90.54 28.47
C LYS A 471 26.22 89.77 29.11
N ALA A 472 27.24 89.23 28.38
CA ALA A 472 27.95 88.00 28.88
C ALA A 472 29.41 87.49 28.47
N MET A 473 30.47 88.19 28.00
CA MET A 473 31.55 87.60 27.08
C MET A 473 33.03 87.04 27.57
N SER A 474 33.53 85.68 27.44
CA SER A 474 34.99 84.91 27.37
C SER A 474 35.31 83.25 27.50
N GLN A 475 36.46 82.45 27.05
CA GLN A 475 36.99 80.91 27.30
C GLN A 475 38.46 80.19 26.79
N LEU A 476 38.92 78.81 26.92
CA LEU A 476 40.36 78.03 26.74
C LEU A 476 40.66 76.40 26.29
N HIS A 477 41.92 75.68 26.12
CA HIS A 477 42.34 74.21 25.52
C HIS A 477 43.85 73.37 25.61
N ARG A 478 44.22 72.01 25.21
CA ARG A 478 45.61 71.09 25.04
C ARG A 478 45.67 69.42 24.65
N GLU A 479 46.59 68.30 24.40
CA GLU A 479 48.09 67.65 24.12
C GLU A 479 48.49 65.99 23.76
N ASP A 480 49.79 65.45 23.37
CA ASP A 480 50.73 64.07 23.36
C ASP A 480 50.93 62.66 22.41
N LYS A 481 52.07 61.73 22.38
CA LYS A 481 52.36 60.10 22.15
C LYS A 481 53.47 59.22 21.13
N THR A 482 54.16 57.93 21.30
CA THR A 482 55.14 56.94 20.37
C THR A 482 55.88 55.41 20.70
N GLU A 483 56.47 54.38 19.83
CA GLU A 483 57.27 52.92 20.06
C GLU A 483 58.18 51.89 18.96
N PRO A 484 58.84 50.57 19.14
CA PRO A 484 60.00 49.65 18.38
C PRO A 484 60.16 47.94 18.01
N LEU A 485 61.32 47.14 17.55
CA LEU A 485 61.56 45.58 17.01
C LEU A 485 63.00 44.59 16.81
N LEU A 486 63.19 43.21 16.29
CA LEU A 486 64.46 42.13 16.16
C LEU A 486 64.66 40.66 15.23
N GLN A 487 65.80 39.71 15.10
CA GLN A 487 66.11 38.34 14.20
C GLN A 487 67.40 37.14 14.30
N LEU A 488 67.65 35.87 13.57
CA LEU A 488 68.83 34.68 13.56
C LEU A 488 69.14 33.35 12.45
N THR A 489 70.13 32.26 12.49
CA THR A 489 70.68 31.01 11.49
C THR A 489 71.38 29.51 11.96
N ASP A 490 72.10 28.33 11.44
CA ASP A 490 72.83 27.43 10.24
C ASP A 490 73.43 25.79 10.33
N ILE A 491 74.10 24.88 9.37
CA ILE A 491 74.55 23.25 9.35
C ILE A 491 75.69 22.31 8.39
N GLN A 492 76.01 20.87 8.38
CA GLN A 492 77.10 19.88 7.59
C GLN A 492 77.21 18.12 7.46
N ASP A 493 78.14 17.26 6.71
CA ASP A 493 78.40 15.62 6.49
C ASP A 493 79.80 14.79 5.89
N ASP A 494 80.04 13.37 5.60
CA ASP A 494 81.22 12.46 4.88
C ASP A 494 81.45 10.73 4.78
N SER A 495 82.38 9.96 3.97
CA SER A 495 82.68 8.47 3.37
C SER A 495 81.94 7.18 3.77
N SER A 496 81.25 7.21 4.89
CA SER A 496 80.28 6.20 5.26
C SER A 496 79.20 5.96 4.17
N ILE A 497 79.17 6.77 3.09
CA ILE A 497 78.35 6.67 1.88
C ILE A 497 78.09 5.24 1.42
N LEU A 498 79.05 4.40 1.01
CA LEU A 498 78.65 3.13 0.35
C LEU A 498 77.98 2.11 1.31
N ARG A 499 78.26 2.19 2.62
CA ARG A 499 77.43 1.48 3.61
C ARG A 499 76.09 2.16 3.78
N ARG A 500 76.06 3.50 3.94
CA ARG A 500 74.83 4.30 3.87
C ARG A 500 74.00 4.04 2.61
N GLU A 501 74.56 3.71 1.46
CA GLU A 501 73.82 3.42 0.22
C GLU A 501 73.12 2.06 0.33
N LEU A 502 73.81 1.01 0.80
CA LEU A 502 73.18 -0.29 1.00
C LEU A 502 72.15 -0.25 2.14
N GLU A 503 72.49 0.45 3.23
CA GLU A 503 71.64 0.65 4.40
C GLU A 503 70.43 1.52 4.03
N ARG A 504 70.62 2.63 3.31
CA ARG A 504 69.54 3.46 2.72
C ARG A 504 68.71 2.70 1.71
N VAL A 505 69.26 1.84 0.85
CA VAL A 505 68.45 1.01 -0.06
C VAL A 505 67.65 -0.05 0.70
N THR A 506 68.17 -0.53 1.84
CA THR A 506 67.42 -1.40 2.76
C THR A 506 66.30 -0.62 3.44
N GLU A 507 66.59 0.58 3.97
CA GLU A 507 65.62 1.51 4.56
C GLU A 507 64.60 2.05 3.55
N GLU A 508 64.97 2.25 2.29
CA GLU A 508 64.09 2.65 1.18
C GLU A 508 63.16 1.52 0.83
N ARG A 509 63.67 0.28 0.71
CA ARG A 509 62.84 -0.91 0.51
C ARG A 509 61.91 -1.15 1.69
N ASP A 510 62.39 -1.03 2.92
CA ASP A 510 61.56 -1.22 4.12
C ASP A 510 60.58 -0.07 4.34
N ARG A 511 60.95 1.18 4.02
CA ARG A 511 60.02 2.31 3.90
C ARG A 511 58.95 2.03 2.87
N VAL A 512 59.30 1.65 1.64
CA VAL A 512 58.34 1.30 0.58
C VAL A 512 57.46 0.13 0.99
N VAL A 513 57.95 -0.87 1.73
CA VAL A 513 57.11 -1.94 2.28
C VAL A 513 56.18 -1.44 3.38
N THR A 514 56.62 -0.56 4.30
CA THR A 514 55.72 0.06 5.29
C THR A 514 54.71 1.02 4.66
N GLN A 515 55.12 1.75 3.62
CA GLN A 515 54.29 2.70 2.89
C GLN A 515 53.25 1.96 2.05
N LEU A 516 53.62 0.88 1.35
CA LEU A 516 52.68 0.01 0.63
C LEU A 516 51.70 -0.68 1.58
N LYS A 517 52.12 -1.01 2.82
CA LYS A 517 51.21 -1.49 3.87
C LYS A 517 50.24 -0.39 4.33
N GLN A 518 50.73 0.81 4.65
CA GLN A 518 49.90 1.96 5.04
C GLN A 518 48.96 2.41 3.91
N ASP A 519 49.40 2.37 2.66
CA ASP A 519 48.56 2.61 1.49
C ASP A 519 47.49 1.51 1.38
N SER A 520 47.86 0.23 1.50
CA SER A 520 46.90 -0.88 1.50
C SER A 520 45.89 -0.79 2.65
N GLU A 521 46.34 -0.46 3.86
CA GLU A 521 45.51 -0.28 5.06
C GLU A 521 44.54 0.89 4.84
N THR A 522 45.03 2.06 4.45
CA THR A 522 44.15 3.22 4.16
C THR A 522 43.27 3.02 2.92
N TRP A 523 43.63 2.16 1.96
CA TRP A 523 42.72 1.74 0.88
C TRP A 523 41.60 0.83 1.41
N THR A 524 41.90 -0.11 2.32
CA THR A 524 40.86 -0.94 2.98
C THR A 524 39.98 -0.13 3.93
N GLU A 525 40.52 0.87 4.64
CA GLU A 525 39.76 1.81 5.46
C GLU A 525 38.85 2.69 4.59
N ARG A 526 39.36 3.25 3.48
CA ARG A 526 38.53 4.02 2.52
C ARG A 526 37.43 3.15 1.91
N HIS A 527 37.73 1.91 1.54
CA HIS A 527 36.73 0.98 0.99
C HIS A 527 35.65 0.65 2.02
N THR A 528 36.04 0.29 3.25
CA THR A 528 35.07 -0.05 4.31
C THR A 528 34.23 1.17 4.71
N ALA A 529 34.84 2.35 4.87
CA ALA A 529 34.14 3.60 5.12
C ALA A 529 33.14 3.93 3.99
N ALA A 530 33.54 3.81 2.72
CA ALA A 530 32.65 4.03 1.58
C ALA A 530 31.47 3.04 1.54
N THR A 531 31.69 1.75 1.84
CA THR A 531 30.60 0.78 1.94
C THR A 531 29.65 1.05 3.11
N VAL A 532 30.17 1.50 4.27
CA VAL A 532 29.34 1.89 5.42
C VAL A 532 28.54 3.15 5.12
N GLN A 533 29.15 4.15 4.49
CA GLN A 533 28.45 5.38 4.06
C GLN A 533 27.34 5.06 3.06
N MET A 534 27.60 4.24 2.03
CA MET A 534 26.58 3.82 1.06
C MET A 534 25.40 3.10 1.74
N ILE A 535 25.67 2.22 2.72
CA ILE A 535 24.61 1.50 3.46
C ILE A 535 23.78 2.47 4.32
N GLU A 536 24.41 3.43 4.99
CA GLU A 536 23.71 4.42 5.81
C GLU A 536 22.91 5.43 4.95
N GLU A 537 23.43 5.79 3.76
CA GLU A 537 22.70 6.58 2.75
C GLU A 537 21.48 5.81 2.20
N GLN A 538 21.62 4.53 1.84
CA GLN A 538 20.48 3.70 1.42
C GLN A 538 19.44 3.52 2.55
N LYS A 539 19.90 3.28 3.78
CA LYS A 539 19.04 3.16 4.96
C LYS A 539 18.26 4.46 5.21
N THR A 540 18.93 5.62 5.19
CA THR A 540 18.26 6.90 5.45
C THR A 540 17.27 7.30 4.35
N ILE A 541 17.51 6.91 3.09
CA ILE A 541 16.51 7.02 2.01
C ILE A 541 15.28 6.18 2.33
N ILE A 542 15.46 4.89 2.68
CA ILE A 542 14.35 3.98 3.01
C ILE A 542 13.58 4.44 4.26
N GLU A 543 14.28 4.91 5.30
CA GLU A 543 13.66 5.49 6.50
C GLU A 543 12.86 6.77 6.16
N GLN A 544 13.33 7.59 5.23
CA GLN A 544 12.61 8.78 4.76
C GLN A 544 11.38 8.42 3.91
N GLU A 545 11.48 7.45 2.98
CA GLU A 545 10.36 6.96 2.18
C GLU A 545 9.23 6.41 3.05
N PHE A 546 9.54 5.59 4.06
CA PHE A 546 8.54 5.11 5.01
C PHE A 546 7.98 6.24 5.90
N ALA A 547 8.79 7.23 6.30
CA ALA A 547 8.30 8.37 7.07
C ALA A 547 7.32 9.25 6.26
N GLU A 548 7.57 9.45 4.96
CA GLU A 548 6.68 10.19 4.05
C GLU A 548 5.38 9.43 3.81
N GLN A 549 5.43 8.11 3.57
CA GLN A 549 4.24 7.25 3.46
C GLN A 549 3.37 7.28 4.73
N LEU A 550 3.99 7.21 5.92
CA LEU A 550 3.27 7.30 7.20
C LEU A 550 2.64 8.68 7.41
N ALA A 551 3.32 9.77 7.01
CA ALA A 551 2.79 11.12 7.09
C ALA A 551 1.59 11.33 6.16
N ASP A 552 1.63 10.80 4.94
CA ASP A 552 0.51 10.86 3.99
C ASP A 552 -0.67 9.99 4.43
N LEU A 553 -0.43 8.83 5.04
CA LEU A 553 -1.49 7.99 5.61
C LEU A 553 -2.19 8.67 6.81
N ASP A 554 -1.44 9.25 7.76
CA ASP A 554 -2.06 10.00 8.87
C ASP A 554 -2.76 11.27 8.37
N ARG A 555 -2.25 11.93 7.32
CA ARG A 555 -2.94 13.06 6.68
C ARG A 555 -4.28 12.64 6.08
N GLN A 556 -4.31 11.57 5.29
CA GLN A 556 -5.55 11.01 4.72
C GLN A 556 -6.53 10.61 5.81
N LEU A 557 -6.05 9.97 6.88
CA LEU A 557 -6.84 9.57 8.04
C LEU A 557 -7.43 10.80 8.77
N ASN A 558 -6.68 11.89 8.90
CA ASN A 558 -7.14 13.10 9.59
C ASN A 558 -8.10 13.94 8.74
N ASP A 559 -7.93 14.01 7.41
CA ASP A 559 -8.94 14.60 6.52
C ASP A 559 -10.21 13.73 6.48
N ALA A 560 -10.11 12.39 6.49
CA ALA A 560 -11.27 11.50 6.60
C ALA A 560 -12.06 11.71 7.92
N LYS A 561 -11.36 11.76 9.07
CA LYS A 561 -11.97 12.11 10.38
C LYS A 561 -12.64 13.48 10.36
N ARG A 562 -12.06 14.46 9.65
CA ARG A 562 -12.60 15.82 9.52
C ARG A 562 -13.88 15.86 8.70
N GLU A 563 -13.96 15.14 7.58
CA GLU A 563 -15.19 15.06 6.78
C GLU A 563 -16.29 14.26 7.49
N HIS A 564 -15.95 13.18 8.22
CA HIS A 564 -16.88 12.48 9.11
C HIS A 564 -17.44 13.42 10.19
N THR A 565 -16.56 14.17 10.88
CA THR A 565 -16.96 15.16 11.89
C THR A 565 -17.89 16.22 11.31
N LYS A 566 -17.62 16.75 10.12
CA LYS A 566 -18.51 17.69 9.41
C LYS A 566 -19.89 17.09 9.16
N ALA A 567 -19.96 15.86 8.66
CA ALA A 567 -21.22 15.18 8.39
C ALA A 567 -22.04 14.93 9.67
N VAL A 568 -21.40 14.47 10.76
CA VAL A 568 -22.03 14.29 12.07
C VAL A 568 -22.52 15.62 12.66
N VAL A 569 -21.77 16.71 12.49
CA VAL A 569 -22.21 18.06 12.93
C VAL A 569 -23.39 18.55 12.08
N SER A 570 -23.39 18.30 10.77
CA SER A 570 -24.49 18.65 9.87
C SER A 570 -25.79 17.91 10.25
N LEU A 571 -25.71 16.60 10.49
CA LEU A 571 -26.83 15.80 11.00
C LEU A 571 -27.38 16.36 12.32
N ARG A 572 -26.51 16.57 13.32
CA ARG A 572 -26.90 17.14 14.62
C ARG A 572 -27.45 18.56 14.54
N GLN A 573 -27.10 19.32 13.51
CA GLN A 573 -27.69 20.64 13.25
C GLN A 573 -29.10 20.48 12.64
N LEU A 574 -29.30 19.55 11.71
CA LEU A 574 -30.58 19.26 11.06
C LEU A 574 -31.60 18.65 12.04
N GLU A 575 -31.17 17.73 12.92
CA GLU A 575 -31.94 17.21 14.06
C GLU A 575 -32.49 18.37 14.91
N ARG A 576 -31.59 19.24 15.41
CA ARG A 576 -31.94 20.39 16.28
C ARG A 576 -32.75 21.46 15.57
N GLN A 577 -32.61 21.59 14.25
CA GLN A 577 -33.47 22.45 13.45
C GLN A 577 -34.89 21.85 13.40
N THR A 578 -35.01 20.55 13.14
CA THR A 578 -36.28 19.83 13.08
C THR A 578 -37.04 19.87 14.41
N THR A 579 -36.38 19.70 15.56
CA THR A 579 -37.04 19.84 16.86
C THR A 579 -37.57 21.26 17.07
N ARG A 580 -36.79 22.30 16.74
CA ARG A 580 -37.21 23.70 16.83
C ARG A 580 -38.31 24.08 15.84
N GLU A 581 -38.37 23.42 14.68
CA GLU A 581 -39.46 23.60 13.71
C GLU A 581 -40.75 22.96 14.22
N LYS A 582 -40.67 21.75 14.79
CA LYS A 582 -41.80 21.11 15.48
C LYS A 582 -42.30 21.94 16.67
N GLU A 583 -41.40 22.42 17.53
CA GLU A 583 -41.73 23.30 18.67
C GLU A 583 -42.52 24.53 18.20
N ARG A 584 -41.97 25.31 17.26
CA ARG A 584 -42.65 26.49 16.69
C ARG A 584 -43.98 26.18 16.01
N ALA A 585 -44.09 25.04 15.32
CA ALA A 585 -45.34 24.61 14.71
C ALA A 585 -46.41 24.28 15.77
N THR A 586 -46.03 23.61 16.86
CA THR A 586 -46.94 23.35 17.99
C THR A 586 -47.32 24.63 18.74
N GLU A 587 -46.40 25.57 18.93
CA GLU A 587 -46.71 26.90 19.49
C GLU A 587 -47.70 27.66 18.61
N HIS A 588 -47.48 27.67 17.29
CA HIS A 588 -48.39 28.33 16.34
C HIS A 588 -49.78 27.71 16.38
N LEU A 589 -49.90 26.38 16.30
CA LEU A 589 -51.18 25.67 16.41
C LEU A 589 -51.90 26.01 17.72
N ASN A 590 -51.22 25.97 18.86
CA ASN A 590 -51.77 26.39 20.15
C ASN A 590 -52.28 27.84 20.15
N THR A 591 -51.59 28.77 19.49
CA THR A 591 -52.08 30.18 19.39
C THR A 591 -53.31 30.32 18.51
N VAL A 592 -53.41 29.55 17.42
CA VAL A 592 -54.57 29.52 16.51
C VAL A 592 -55.78 28.91 17.21
N GLU A 593 -55.61 27.78 17.90
CA GLU A 593 -56.66 27.17 18.73
C GLU A 593 -57.19 28.13 19.79
N GLN A 594 -56.30 28.78 20.55
CA GLN A 594 -56.72 29.76 21.56
C GLN A 594 -57.40 31.00 20.97
N HIS A 595 -57.01 31.42 19.75
CA HIS A 595 -57.65 32.55 19.06
C HIS A 595 -59.09 32.22 18.69
N TYR A 596 -59.31 31.12 17.96
CA TYR A 596 -60.65 30.70 17.55
C TYR A 596 -61.53 30.29 18.75
N THR A 597 -60.97 29.62 19.76
CA THR A 597 -61.72 29.27 20.98
C THR A 597 -62.30 30.51 21.64
N ARG A 598 -61.51 31.59 21.82
CA ARG A 598 -62.00 32.85 22.40
C ARG A 598 -63.07 33.54 21.56
N GLN A 599 -62.95 33.52 20.22
CA GLN A 599 -64.00 34.07 19.34
C GLN A 599 -65.30 33.27 19.46
N ILE A 600 -65.19 31.94 19.42
CA ILE A 600 -66.31 30.99 19.54
C ILE A 600 -66.99 31.10 20.92
N GLU A 601 -66.23 31.31 21.99
CA GLU A 601 -66.75 31.60 23.34
C GLU A 601 -67.46 32.96 23.41
N GLY A 602 -66.88 34.02 22.84
CA GLY A 602 -67.49 35.36 22.82
C GLY A 602 -68.83 35.39 22.08
N LEU A 603 -68.91 34.72 20.92
CA LEU A 603 -70.16 34.57 20.18
C LEU A 603 -71.16 33.67 20.91
N GLN A 604 -70.72 32.61 21.61
CA GLN A 604 -71.61 31.81 22.46
C GLN A 604 -72.17 32.62 23.63
N GLN A 605 -71.37 33.50 24.25
CA GLN A 605 -71.84 34.40 25.30
C GLN A 605 -72.87 35.40 24.74
N ARG A 606 -72.63 36.00 23.56
CA ARG A 606 -73.63 36.86 22.90
C ARG A 606 -74.91 36.10 22.56
N LEU A 607 -74.81 34.89 22.01
CA LEU A 607 -75.95 34.02 21.74
C LEU A 607 -76.74 33.72 23.01
N GLN A 608 -76.07 33.37 24.12
CA GLN A 608 -76.72 33.16 25.42
C GLN A 608 -77.40 34.43 25.96
N MET A 609 -76.79 35.61 25.79
CA MET A 609 -77.43 36.89 26.16
C MET A 609 -78.71 37.11 25.35
N VAL A 610 -78.66 37.07 24.02
CA VAL A 610 -79.84 37.29 23.16
C VAL A 610 -80.91 36.21 23.39
N GLU A 611 -80.53 34.95 23.60
CA GLU A 611 -81.46 33.88 23.99
C GLU A 611 -82.09 34.14 25.36
N SER A 612 -81.34 34.68 26.34
CA SER A 612 -81.88 35.03 27.66
C SER A 612 -82.83 36.23 27.61
N GLU A 613 -82.50 37.28 26.85
CA GLU A 613 -83.35 38.44 26.61
C GLU A 613 -84.64 38.04 25.88
N ARG A 614 -84.52 37.20 24.84
CA ARG A 614 -85.64 36.62 24.12
C ARG A 614 -86.51 35.77 25.04
N ASN A 615 -85.93 34.96 25.91
CA ASN A 615 -86.68 34.12 26.84
C ASN A 615 -87.38 34.96 27.93
N LEU A 616 -86.74 36.03 28.42
CA LEU A 616 -87.33 37.02 29.32
C LEU A 616 -88.50 37.76 28.65
N MET A 617 -88.30 38.27 27.43
CA MET A 617 -89.36 38.90 26.62
C MET A 617 -90.54 37.95 26.40
N MET A 618 -90.26 36.70 26.01
CA MET A 618 -91.30 35.68 25.81
C MET A 618 -92.00 35.28 27.13
N ALA A 619 -91.35 35.42 28.29
CA ALA A 619 -91.99 35.27 29.59
C ALA A 619 -92.92 36.46 29.90
N THR A 620 -92.45 37.70 29.75
CA THR A 620 -93.26 38.92 29.93
C THR A 620 -94.48 38.94 28.99
N LEU A 621 -94.30 38.59 27.71
CA LEU A 621 -95.38 38.49 26.72
C LEU A 621 -96.39 37.36 27.03
N ARG A 622 -96.00 36.34 27.81
CA ARG A 622 -96.94 35.35 28.37
C ARG A 622 -97.69 35.91 29.58
N GLN A 623 -96.97 36.56 30.50
CA GLN A 623 -97.51 37.14 31.73
C GLN A 623 -98.56 38.24 31.47
N GLU A 624 -98.30 39.14 30.51
CA GLU A 624 -99.25 40.18 30.07
C GLU A 624 -100.46 39.63 29.27
N GLY A 625 -100.51 38.31 29.05
CA GLY A 625 -101.54 37.64 28.24
C GLY A 625 -101.50 37.99 26.75
N LEU A 626 -100.48 38.75 26.30
CA LEU A 626 -100.34 39.21 24.92
C LEU A 626 -100.16 38.03 23.96
N ILE A 627 -99.35 37.03 24.32
CA ILE A 627 -99.21 35.78 23.55
C ILE A 627 -100.55 35.01 23.44
N GLY A 628 -101.43 35.08 24.45
CA GLY A 628 -102.78 34.54 24.35
C GLY A 628 -103.64 35.31 23.33
N ARG A 629 -103.62 36.65 23.38
CA ARG A 629 -104.36 37.52 22.43
C ARG A 629 -103.79 37.48 21.01
N VAL A 630 -102.53 37.11 20.82
CA VAL A 630 -101.88 36.88 19.52
C VAL A 630 -102.22 35.49 18.99
N LYS A 631 -102.09 34.42 19.79
CA LYS A 631 -102.50 33.05 19.39
C LYS A 631 -103.98 33.00 19.02
N ASN A 632 -104.87 33.59 19.81
CA ASN A 632 -106.32 33.58 19.55
C ASN A 632 -106.75 34.40 18.32
N ALA A 633 -105.80 35.03 17.60
CA ALA A 633 -106.03 35.73 16.33
C ALA A 633 -105.18 35.17 15.17
N ARG A 634 -104.36 34.13 15.40
CA ARG A 634 -103.74 33.32 14.35
C ARG A 634 -104.53 32.01 14.27
N GLY A 635 -105.38 31.89 13.24
CA GLY A 635 -106.08 30.64 12.96
C GLY A 635 -105.08 29.55 12.60
N GLU A 636 -105.14 28.44 13.34
CA GLU A 636 -104.28 27.25 13.34
C GLU A 636 -102.75 27.49 13.42
N PRO A 637 -102.01 26.68 14.22
CA PRO A 637 -100.58 26.57 14.01
C PRO A 637 -100.36 25.87 12.66
N VAL A 638 -99.90 26.63 11.66
CA VAL A 638 -99.24 25.99 10.51
C VAL A 638 -98.16 25.08 11.07
N GLN A 639 -98.28 23.79 10.80
CA GLN A 639 -97.24 22.82 11.14
C GLN A 639 -96.02 23.20 10.31
N PHE A 640 -95.06 23.89 10.92
CA PHE A 640 -93.68 23.74 10.51
C PHE A 640 -93.32 22.30 10.80
N ASP A 641 -93.03 21.58 9.74
CA ASP A 641 -92.83 20.15 9.78
C ASP A 641 -91.55 19.85 10.59
N GLU A 642 -91.68 19.06 11.66
CA GLU A 642 -90.51 18.51 12.36
C GLU A 642 -89.84 17.39 11.52
N SER A 643 -90.44 17.01 10.38
CA SER A 643 -89.88 16.12 9.35
C SER A 643 -88.99 16.87 8.34
N SER A 644 -87.99 17.62 8.82
CA SER A 644 -86.92 18.17 7.98
C SER A 644 -85.54 18.05 8.63
N GLU A 645 -85.30 16.88 9.24
CA GLU A 645 -83.95 16.35 9.47
C GLU A 645 -83.36 15.89 8.12
N SER A 646 -83.14 16.86 7.24
CA SER A 646 -82.66 16.71 5.85
C SER A 646 -82.25 18.09 5.32
N GLN A 647 -81.01 18.35 4.92
CA GLN A 647 -79.82 17.49 4.86
C GLN A 647 -78.60 18.26 5.40
N GLU A 648 -77.58 17.56 5.89
CA GLU A 648 -76.22 18.12 5.80
C GLU A 648 -75.90 18.39 4.32
N PRO A 649 -75.16 19.45 3.96
CA PRO A 649 -74.72 19.60 2.59
C PRO A 649 -73.81 18.41 2.23
N GLU A 650 -74.14 17.69 1.16
CA GLU A 650 -73.23 16.72 0.51
C GLU A 650 -72.05 17.47 -0.13
N ILE A 651 -71.15 17.96 0.71
CA ILE A 651 -69.76 18.18 0.31
C ILE A 651 -69.12 16.80 0.27
N SER A 652 -68.70 16.42 -0.94
CA SER A 652 -68.09 15.12 -1.27
C SER A 652 -67.16 14.59 -0.18
N GLN A 653 -67.36 13.33 0.22
CA GLN A 653 -66.56 12.65 1.23
C GLN A 653 -65.04 12.67 0.90
N PRO A 654 -64.19 13.28 1.73
CA PRO A 654 -63.00 12.58 2.18
C PRO A 654 -63.46 11.49 3.15
N ARG A 655 -63.08 10.22 2.92
CA ARG A 655 -63.39 9.12 3.84
C ARG A 655 -62.95 9.47 5.26
N LYS A 656 -63.83 9.27 6.25
CA LYS A 656 -63.34 8.93 7.59
C LYS A 656 -62.50 7.65 7.46
N PRO A 657 -61.28 7.60 8.01
CA PRO A 657 -60.79 6.34 8.56
C PRO A 657 -61.73 6.01 9.73
N GLU A 658 -62.52 4.95 9.62
CA GLU A 658 -63.05 4.34 10.83
C GLU A 658 -61.87 3.82 11.65
N LEU A 659 -61.84 4.14 12.95
CA LEU A 659 -61.03 3.31 13.84
C LEU A 659 -61.69 1.93 13.84
N SER A 660 -60.96 0.94 13.34
CA SER A 660 -61.25 -0.46 13.61
C SER A 660 -61.31 -0.69 15.14
N PRO A 661 -61.84 -1.85 15.58
CA PRO A 661 -61.53 -2.35 16.92
C PRO A 661 -60.01 -2.35 17.16
N PRO A 662 -59.54 -2.35 18.42
CA PRO A 662 -58.11 -2.47 18.70
C PRO A 662 -57.56 -3.70 17.99
N VAL A 663 -56.52 -3.50 17.18
CA VAL A 663 -55.82 -4.57 16.49
C VAL A 663 -55.31 -5.54 17.55
N LYS A 664 -55.95 -6.69 17.64
CA LYS A 664 -55.33 -7.89 18.20
C LYS A 664 -54.34 -8.35 17.16
N ASP A 665 -53.13 -8.70 17.57
CA ASP A 665 -52.11 -9.20 16.68
C ASP A 665 -52.67 -10.39 15.88
N GLU A 666 -52.80 -10.24 14.57
CA GLU A 666 -53.07 -11.39 13.71
C GLU A 666 -51.85 -12.31 13.83
N PRO A 667 -52.04 -13.56 14.29
CA PRO A 667 -50.90 -14.43 14.54
C PRO A 667 -50.17 -14.67 13.22
N ILE A 668 -48.84 -14.64 13.27
CA ILE A 668 -47.92 -14.73 12.13
C ILE A 668 -48.24 -15.92 11.20
N THR A 669 -48.91 -16.95 11.72
CA THR A 669 -49.51 -18.06 10.97
C THR A 669 -50.43 -17.64 9.83
N SER A 670 -51.24 -16.58 9.97
CA SER A 670 -52.17 -16.15 8.90
C SER A 670 -51.41 -15.57 7.71
N VAL A 671 -50.49 -14.65 7.98
CA VAL A 671 -49.60 -14.06 6.95
C VAL A 671 -48.71 -15.13 6.30
N LEU A 672 -48.28 -16.14 7.06
CA LEU A 672 -47.58 -17.30 6.51
C LEU A 672 -48.46 -18.17 5.61
N GLU A 673 -49.73 -18.40 5.96
CA GLU A 673 -50.65 -19.17 5.11
C GLU A 673 -50.98 -18.43 3.82
N ASP A 674 -51.15 -17.09 3.86
CA ASP A 674 -51.35 -16.26 2.67
C ASP A 674 -50.10 -16.18 1.78
N LEU A 675 -48.89 -16.01 2.35
CA LEU A 675 -47.63 -16.08 1.61
C LEU A 675 -47.40 -17.45 0.98
N LYS A 676 -47.81 -18.52 1.65
CA LYS A 676 -47.73 -19.91 1.17
C LYS A 676 -48.79 -20.21 0.10
N SER A 677 -49.96 -19.58 0.18
CA SER A 677 -50.98 -19.56 -0.88
C SER A 677 -50.45 -18.88 -2.14
N LEU A 678 -49.89 -17.67 -2.00
CA LEU A 678 -49.21 -16.93 -3.09
C LEU A 678 -48.04 -17.73 -3.69
N THR A 679 -47.18 -18.31 -2.85
CA THR A 679 -46.07 -19.15 -3.33
C THR A 679 -46.59 -20.39 -4.07
N SER A 680 -47.68 -21.01 -3.61
CA SER A 680 -48.32 -22.14 -4.30
C SER A 680 -49.12 -21.75 -5.55
N ALA A 681 -49.41 -20.47 -5.77
CA ALA A 681 -49.99 -19.97 -7.01
C ALA A 681 -48.88 -19.74 -8.06
N VAL A 682 -47.81 -19.02 -7.70
CA VAL A 682 -46.64 -18.80 -8.57
C VAL A 682 -46.04 -20.15 -9.03
N MET A 683 -45.84 -21.08 -8.11
CA MET A 683 -45.34 -22.45 -8.40
C MET A 683 -46.33 -23.33 -9.19
N LYS A 684 -47.55 -22.85 -9.48
CA LYS A 684 -48.53 -23.51 -10.37
C LYS A 684 -48.53 -22.91 -11.75
N ASP A 685 -48.43 -21.60 -11.87
CA ASP A 685 -48.39 -20.91 -13.16
C ASP A 685 -47.10 -21.28 -13.93
N ASP A 686 -45.95 -21.38 -13.24
CA ASP A 686 -44.67 -21.84 -13.81
C ASP A 686 -44.68 -23.28 -14.34
N LEU A 687 -45.69 -24.10 -14.00
CA LEU A 687 -45.85 -25.50 -14.47
C LEU A 687 -46.86 -25.64 -15.62
N SER A 688 -47.29 -24.54 -16.23
CA SER A 688 -48.37 -24.53 -17.24
C SER A 688 -47.94 -24.17 -18.68
N SER A 689 -46.64 -23.96 -18.93
CA SER A 689 -46.13 -23.31 -20.15
C SER A 689 -44.98 -24.06 -20.85
N SER A 690 -44.92 -25.40 -20.79
CA SER A 690 -43.83 -26.18 -21.40
C SER A 690 -44.23 -27.60 -21.84
N ASP A 691 -45.31 -27.73 -22.59
CA ASP A 691 -45.59 -28.86 -23.50
C ASP A 691 -46.12 -28.27 -24.83
N GLU A 692 -45.92 -28.99 -25.94
CA GLU A 692 -46.15 -28.61 -27.36
C GLU A 692 -45.03 -27.78 -28.05
N ASP A 693 -44.07 -28.49 -28.66
CA ASP A 693 -43.75 -28.40 -30.11
C ASP A 693 -42.72 -29.50 -30.49
N ASP A 694 -43.09 -30.41 -31.39
CA ASP A 694 -42.34 -31.63 -31.76
C ASP A 694 -42.46 -31.84 -33.30
N ASP A 695 -41.43 -31.46 -34.09
CA ASP A 695 -41.14 -31.90 -35.48
C ASP A 695 -39.78 -31.38 -36.01
#